data_AF-A0A091RIT0-F1
#
_entry.id   AF-A0A091RIT0-F1
#
_cell.length_a   1.000
_cell.length_b   1.000
_cell.length_c   1.000
_cell.angle_alpha   90.00
_cell.angle_beta   90.00
_cell.angle_gamma   90.00
#
_symmetry.space_group_name_H-M   'P 1'
#
loop_
_entity.id
_entity.type
_entity.pdbx_description
1 polymer ?
#
loop_
_entity_poly.entity_id
_entity_poly.type
_entity_poly.pdbx_seq_one_letter_code
_entity_poly.pdbx_strand_id
1 'polypeptide(L)'
;MTLYSCCLVFLLFTWNTAAYGPNQRAQKKGDIILGGLFPIHFGVAAKDQDLKSRPESVECIRYNFRGFRWLQAMIFAIEEINSSPTLLPNMTLGYRIFDTCNTVSKALEATLSFVAQNKIDSLNLDEFCNCSEHIPSTIAVVGATGSGISTAVANLLGLFYIPQVSYASSSRLLSNKNQFKSFLRTIPNDEHQATAMADIIEYFRWNWVGTIAADDDYGRPGIEKFREEAEERDICIDFSELISQYSDEEEIQQVVEVIQNSTARVIVVFSSGPDLEPLIKEIVRRNITGKIWLASEAWASSSLIAMPEFFRVIGSTIGFALKAGQIPGFREFLQKVHPKKSTNNGFAKEFWEETFNCYLPDGSKNSPASTSFHKGHEEGLGVGNGTSAFRLPCTGDENITSVETPYMDYTHLRISYNVYLAVYSIAHALQDIYTCTPGKGLFTNGSCADIKKVEAWQVLKHLRHLNFTNNMGEQVDFDEFGDLVGNYSIINWHLSPEDGSVVFEEVGHYNVYAKKGERLFINENKILWSGFSKEVPFSNCSRDCLPGTRKGIIEGEPTCCFECVDCPDGEYSDETDASACDKCPEDYWSNENHTSCIPKQIEFLSWTEPFGIALTLFAVLGIFLTSFVLGVFTRFRNTPIVKATNRELSYLLLFSLLCCFSSSLFFIGEPQNWTCRLRQPAFGISFVLCISCILVKTNRVLLVFEAKIPTSLHRKWWGLNLQFLLVFLCTFVQIVICVIWLYTAPPSSYRNHELEDEIIFITCHEGSLMALGFLIGYTCLLAAICFFFAFKSRKLPENFNEAKFITFSMLIFFIVWISFIPAYASTYGKFVSAVEVIAILAASFGLLACIFFNKVYIILFKPSRNTIEEVRCSTAAHAFKVAARATLRRSNVSRKRSNSLGGSTGSTPSSSISSKSNHEDPFPLPASAERQRQQQRGCKQKVSFGSGTVTLSLSFEEPQKNAMANRNTKRRNSLEAQNSDDSLMWHRALLPLQ
;
A
#
# COMPACT_ATOMS: atom_id res chain seq x y z
N MET A 1 -62.18 -35.86 68.91
CA MET A 1 -60.88 -35.68 68.20
C MET A 1 -61.07 -35.02 66.83
N THR A 2 -61.97 -34.03 66.73
CA THR A 2 -62.43 -33.47 65.43
C THR A 2 -62.41 -31.93 65.37
N LEU A 3 -62.29 -31.22 66.51
CA LEU A 3 -62.16 -29.76 66.52
C LEU A 3 -60.75 -29.25 66.18
N TYR A 4 -59.70 -29.96 66.62
CA TYR A 4 -58.31 -29.54 66.39
C TYR A 4 -57.88 -29.58 64.92
N SER A 5 -58.55 -30.38 64.08
CA SER A 5 -58.20 -30.50 62.67
C SER A 5 -58.72 -29.34 61.81
N CYS A 6 -59.80 -28.64 62.22
CA CYS A 6 -60.33 -27.49 61.47
C CYS A 6 -59.50 -26.21 61.68
N CYS A 7 -58.98 -25.97 62.89
CA CYS A 7 -58.17 -24.77 63.17
C CYS A 7 -56.82 -24.78 62.43
N LEU A 8 -56.24 -25.97 62.22
CA LEU A 8 -54.98 -26.12 61.46
C LEU A 8 -55.16 -25.87 59.96
N VAL A 9 -56.32 -26.20 59.38
CA VAL A 9 -56.60 -25.93 57.96
C VAL A 9 -56.85 -24.44 57.71
N PHE A 10 -57.51 -23.72 58.62
CA PHE A 10 -57.73 -22.27 58.48
C PHE A 10 -56.47 -21.42 58.66
N LEU A 11 -55.47 -21.88 59.44
CA LEU A 11 -54.18 -21.19 59.58
C LEU A 11 -53.22 -21.45 58.41
N LEU A 12 -53.45 -22.48 57.59
CA LEU A 12 -52.63 -22.79 56.40
C LEU A 12 -53.09 -22.06 55.13
N PHE A 13 -54.29 -21.46 55.12
CA PHE A 13 -54.87 -20.79 53.95
C PHE A 13 -54.81 -19.25 53.98
N THR A 14 -54.13 -18.64 54.96
CA THR A 14 -54.01 -17.17 55.09
C THR A 14 -52.58 -16.65 54.98
N TRP A 15 -51.66 -17.42 54.38
CA TRP A 15 -50.46 -16.86 53.75
C TRP A 15 -50.72 -16.61 52.26
N ASN A 16 -51.50 -15.57 51.99
CA ASN A 16 -51.45 -14.89 50.70
C ASN A 16 -50.04 -14.30 50.54
N THR A 17 -49.20 -14.97 49.76
CA THR A 17 -47.88 -14.48 49.35
C THR A 17 -48.05 -13.33 48.35
N ALA A 18 -48.38 -12.15 48.88
CA ALA A 18 -48.14 -10.91 48.14
C ALA A 18 -46.64 -10.82 47.85
N ALA A 19 -46.26 -10.79 46.57
CA ALA A 19 -44.87 -10.88 46.12
C ALA A 19 -43.95 -9.73 46.60
N TYR A 20 -44.53 -8.68 47.20
CA TYR A 20 -43.80 -7.60 47.86
C TYR A 20 -44.37 -7.35 49.25
N GLY A 21 -43.56 -7.64 50.28
CA GLY A 21 -43.84 -7.18 51.65
C GLY A 21 -43.73 -5.66 51.78
N PRO A 22 -44.24 -5.07 52.89
CA PRO A 22 -44.16 -3.62 53.12
C PRO A 22 -42.71 -3.09 53.16
N ASN A 23 -41.75 -3.95 53.51
CA ASN A 23 -40.33 -3.58 53.63
C ASN A 23 -39.57 -3.54 52.29
N GLN A 24 -40.20 -3.95 51.16
CA GLN A 24 -39.54 -4.10 49.86
C GLN A 24 -40.02 -3.07 48.80
N ARG A 25 -40.65 -1.97 49.25
CA ARG A 25 -41.12 -0.89 48.37
C ARG A 25 -41.22 0.44 49.13
N ALA A 26 -41.29 1.56 48.40
CA ALA A 26 -41.75 2.83 48.95
C ALA A 26 -43.18 3.12 48.47
N GLN A 27 -44.07 3.52 49.38
CA GLN A 27 -45.48 3.74 49.06
C GLN A 27 -46.10 4.87 49.88
N LYS A 28 -46.82 5.77 49.21
CA LYS A 28 -47.62 6.86 49.83
C LYS A 28 -48.99 6.92 49.16
N LYS A 29 -50.07 6.95 49.94
CA LYS A 29 -51.44 7.13 49.43
C LYS A 29 -51.61 8.55 48.88
N GLY A 30 -52.47 8.70 47.88
CA GLY A 30 -52.89 9.95 47.26
C GLY A 30 -54.08 9.67 46.33
N ASP A 31 -54.73 10.72 45.83
CA ASP A 31 -55.85 10.62 44.90
C ASP A 31 -55.45 9.99 43.56
N ILE A 32 -54.22 10.27 43.11
CA ILE A 32 -53.62 9.76 41.88
C ILE A 32 -52.30 9.07 42.21
N ILE A 33 -52.07 7.84 41.73
CA ILE A 33 -50.87 7.05 42.06
C ILE A 33 -49.92 6.97 40.86
N LEU A 34 -48.67 7.39 41.09
CA LEU A 34 -47.55 7.23 40.16
C LEU A 34 -46.71 5.98 40.48
N GLY A 35 -46.38 5.19 39.47
CA GLY A 35 -45.42 4.09 39.58
C GLY A 35 -43.99 4.60 39.47
N GLY A 36 -43.07 3.98 40.19
CA GLY A 36 -41.63 4.27 40.10
C GLY A 36 -40.80 2.99 39.97
N LEU A 37 -39.83 3.00 39.06
CA LEU A 37 -38.86 1.92 38.83
C LEU A 37 -37.45 2.47 38.92
N PHE A 38 -36.70 2.07 39.96
CA PHE A 38 -35.35 2.56 40.25
C PHE A 38 -34.43 1.38 40.63
N PRO A 39 -33.16 1.38 40.21
CA PRO A 39 -32.18 0.37 40.59
C PRO A 39 -31.59 0.74 41.95
N ILE A 40 -32.30 0.37 43.03
CA ILE A 40 -31.80 0.51 44.41
C ILE A 40 -30.64 -0.47 44.65
N HIS A 41 -30.61 -1.57 43.88
CA HIS A 41 -29.52 -2.52 43.79
C HIS A 41 -28.93 -2.60 42.39
N PHE A 42 -27.63 -2.91 42.30
CA PHE A 42 -26.92 -3.07 41.02
C PHE A 42 -27.10 -4.46 40.39
N GLY A 43 -27.58 -5.46 41.12
CA GLY A 43 -27.79 -6.79 40.58
C GLY A 43 -28.60 -7.70 41.50
N VAL A 44 -28.58 -8.99 41.18
CA VAL A 44 -29.27 -10.06 41.93
C VAL A 44 -28.29 -11.18 42.28
N ALA A 45 -28.53 -11.86 43.40
CA ALA A 45 -27.72 -12.99 43.83
C ALA A 45 -27.90 -14.19 42.88
N ALA A 46 -26.77 -14.70 42.37
CA ALA A 46 -26.75 -15.97 41.65
C ALA A 46 -27.24 -17.10 42.57
N LYS A 47 -28.32 -17.77 42.18
CA LYS A 47 -28.84 -18.97 42.82
C LYS A 47 -29.11 -19.99 41.72
N ASP A 48 -28.45 -21.15 41.79
CA ASP A 48 -28.81 -22.31 40.98
C ASP A 48 -30.25 -22.72 41.31
N GLN A 49 -31.20 -22.33 40.47
CA GLN A 49 -32.60 -22.67 40.67
C GLN A 49 -32.83 -24.13 40.24
N ASP A 50 -33.06 -25.03 41.21
CA ASP A 50 -33.52 -26.38 40.89
C ASP A 50 -34.90 -26.30 40.23
N LEU A 51 -34.94 -26.54 38.91
CA LEU A 51 -36.12 -26.54 38.06
C LEU A 51 -37.19 -27.57 38.48
N LYS A 52 -36.91 -28.45 39.46
CA LYS A 52 -37.91 -29.30 40.12
C LYS A 52 -38.78 -28.56 41.14
N SER A 53 -38.38 -27.36 41.55
CA SER A 53 -39.08 -26.50 42.50
C SER A 53 -39.74 -25.31 41.80
N ARG A 54 -40.69 -24.64 42.46
CA ARG A 54 -41.24 -23.39 41.95
C ARG A 54 -40.17 -22.30 42.07
N PRO A 55 -39.83 -21.57 40.99
CA PRO A 55 -38.90 -20.44 41.06
C PRO A 55 -39.31 -19.44 42.14
N GLU A 56 -38.39 -19.16 43.06
CA GLU A 56 -38.51 -18.07 44.01
C GLU A 56 -37.98 -16.77 43.40
N SER A 57 -38.52 -15.64 43.84
CA SER A 57 -38.06 -14.33 43.39
C SER A 57 -36.63 -14.10 43.91
N VAL A 58 -35.71 -13.74 43.01
CA VAL A 58 -34.28 -13.60 43.33
C VAL A 58 -34.03 -12.48 44.34
N GLU A 59 -32.94 -12.58 45.09
CA GLU A 59 -32.55 -11.60 46.10
C GLU A 59 -31.67 -10.52 45.47
N CYS A 60 -31.92 -9.26 45.80
CA CYS A 60 -31.18 -8.14 45.21
C CYS A 60 -29.94 -7.82 46.05
N ILE A 61 -28.85 -7.44 45.39
CA ILE A 61 -27.53 -7.28 46.01
C ILE A 61 -26.81 -6.05 45.50
N ARG A 62 -25.80 -5.60 46.27
CA ARG A 62 -24.94 -4.44 45.97
C ARG A 62 -25.74 -3.13 45.93
N TYR A 63 -25.90 -2.51 47.10
CA TYR A 63 -26.71 -1.30 47.28
C TYR A 63 -26.20 -0.11 46.43
N ASN A 64 -27.12 0.61 45.81
CA ASN A 64 -26.85 1.74 44.91
C ASN A 64 -27.31 3.06 45.53
N PHE A 65 -26.38 3.76 46.18
CA PHE A 65 -26.59 5.09 46.75
C PHE A 65 -27.14 6.13 45.75
N ARG A 66 -26.75 6.07 44.46
CA ARG A 66 -27.28 6.98 43.42
C ARG A 66 -28.71 6.61 43.03
N GLY A 67 -29.01 5.31 42.92
CA GLY A 67 -30.36 4.80 42.68
C GLY A 67 -31.35 5.22 43.76
N PHE A 68 -30.93 5.15 45.03
CA PHE A 68 -31.73 5.68 46.14
C PHE A 68 -31.88 7.21 46.09
N ARG A 69 -30.83 7.97 45.71
CA ARG A 69 -30.92 9.43 45.47
C ARG A 69 -31.92 9.77 44.36
N TRP A 70 -32.01 8.96 43.30
CA TRP A 70 -33.00 9.12 42.23
C TRP A 70 -34.43 8.84 42.72
N LEU A 71 -34.63 7.79 43.51
CA LEU A 71 -35.90 7.54 44.19
C LEU A 71 -36.32 8.73 45.07
N GLN A 72 -35.38 9.32 45.83
CA GLN A 72 -35.66 10.51 46.65
C GLN A 72 -36.01 11.73 45.80
N ALA A 73 -35.46 11.89 44.58
CA ALA A 73 -35.84 12.97 43.67
C ALA A 73 -37.31 12.87 43.23
N MET A 74 -37.82 11.65 42.99
CA MET A 74 -39.25 11.43 42.71
C MET A 74 -40.13 11.78 43.92
N ILE A 75 -39.75 11.35 45.12
CA ILE A 75 -40.49 11.66 46.35
C ILE A 75 -40.50 13.18 46.59
N PHE A 76 -39.34 13.84 46.47
CA PHE A 76 -39.22 15.29 46.63
C PHE A 76 -40.12 16.06 45.66
N ALA A 77 -40.07 15.74 44.36
CA ALA A 77 -40.91 16.37 43.35
C ALA A 77 -42.41 16.23 43.69
N ILE A 78 -42.84 15.03 44.11
CA ILE A 78 -44.22 14.78 44.53
C ILE A 78 -44.61 15.59 45.76
N GLU A 79 -43.73 15.75 46.76
CA GLU A 79 -44.01 16.57 47.95
C GLU A 79 -44.02 18.08 47.65
N GLU A 80 -43.19 18.55 46.73
CA GLU A 80 -43.19 19.92 46.23
C GLU A 80 -44.49 20.23 45.46
N ILE A 81 -44.89 19.36 44.53
CA ILE A 81 -46.14 19.50 43.76
C ILE A 81 -47.36 19.48 44.70
N ASN A 82 -47.44 18.54 45.64
CA ASN A 82 -48.53 18.48 46.62
C ASN A 82 -48.59 19.70 47.57
N SER A 83 -47.48 20.45 47.69
CA SER A 83 -47.42 21.69 48.47
C SER A 83 -47.70 22.94 47.63
N SER A 84 -47.87 22.80 46.31
CA SER A 84 -48.03 23.91 45.38
C SER A 84 -49.46 24.47 45.38
N PRO A 85 -49.66 25.79 45.52
CA PRO A 85 -50.97 26.42 45.36
C PRO A 85 -51.37 26.64 43.89
N THR A 86 -50.47 26.40 42.92
CA THR A 86 -50.72 26.67 41.49
C THR A 86 -50.87 25.40 40.66
N LEU A 87 -50.13 24.34 41.01
CA LEU A 87 -50.10 23.07 40.30
C LEU A 87 -50.90 22.03 41.11
N LEU A 88 -51.98 21.51 40.54
CA LEU A 88 -52.86 20.51 41.15
C LEU A 88 -53.41 20.87 42.57
N PRO A 89 -53.90 22.11 42.83
CA PRO A 89 -54.16 22.63 44.18
C PRO A 89 -55.29 21.95 45.00
N ASN A 90 -55.97 20.95 44.44
CA ASN A 90 -57.00 20.15 45.13
C ASN A 90 -56.89 18.65 44.77
N MET A 91 -55.68 18.18 44.46
CA MET A 91 -55.42 16.79 44.06
C MET A 91 -54.08 16.33 44.63
N THR A 92 -54.05 15.20 45.31
CA THR A 92 -52.82 14.66 45.90
C THR A 92 -52.20 13.57 45.03
N LEU A 93 -50.92 13.75 44.69
CA LEU A 93 -50.11 12.72 44.05
C LEU A 93 -49.52 11.80 45.12
N GLY A 94 -49.82 10.51 45.02
CA GLY A 94 -49.17 9.43 45.75
C GLY A 94 -48.22 8.63 44.85
N TYR A 95 -47.50 7.69 45.43
CA TYR A 95 -46.52 6.88 44.69
C TYR A 95 -46.45 5.43 45.16
N ARG A 96 -45.98 4.57 44.25
CA ARG A 96 -45.55 3.18 44.50
C ARG A 96 -44.25 2.93 43.75
N ILE A 97 -43.16 2.84 44.49
CA ILE A 97 -41.81 2.72 43.95
C ILE A 97 -41.24 1.35 44.30
N PHE A 98 -40.78 0.63 43.29
CA PHE A 98 -40.17 -0.69 43.38
C PHE A 98 -38.72 -0.66 42.91
N ASP A 99 -37.92 -1.59 43.45
CA ASP A 99 -36.56 -1.83 43.00
C ASP A 99 -36.55 -2.67 41.73
N THR A 100 -35.75 -2.26 40.73
CA THR A 100 -35.49 -3.06 39.52
C THR A 100 -34.28 -3.98 39.68
N CYS A 101 -33.44 -3.78 40.70
CA CYS A 101 -32.22 -4.52 40.96
C CYS A 101 -31.31 -4.63 39.72
N ASN A 102 -31.35 -3.59 38.87
CA ASN A 102 -30.76 -3.52 37.53
C ASN A 102 -31.02 -4.75 36.62
N THR A 103 -32.16 -5.44 36.76
CA THR A 103 -32.51 -6.63 35.98
C THR A 103 -33.91 -6.56 35.37
N VAL A 104 -34.07 -7.19 34.19
CA VAL A 104 -35.34 -7.25 33.46
C VAL A 104 -36.42 -8.01 34.25
N SER A 105 -36.07 -9.13 34.87
CA SER A 105 -37.02 -9.99 35.60
C SER A 105 -37.70 -9.27 36.77
N LYS A 106 -36.92 -8.57 37.60
CA LYS A 106 -37.42 -7.78 38.72
C LYS A 106 -38.25 -6.58 38.28
N ALA A 107 -37.83 -5.88 37.24
CA ALA A 107 -38.61 -4.78 36.68
C ALA A 107 -39.96 -5.25 36.13
N LEU A 108 -40.02 -6.42 35.50
CA LEU A 108 -41.29 -7.02 35.05
C LEU A 108 -42.18 -7.46 36.23
N GLU A 109 -41.62 -8.04 37.28
CA GLU A 109 -42.35 -8.39 38.52
C GLU A 109 -43.01 -7.16 39.17
N ALA A 110 -42.27 -6.05 39.25
CA ALA A 110 -42.78 -4.75 39.68
C ALA A 110 -43.84 -4.19 38.72
N THR A 111 -43.63 -4.29 37.40
CA THR A 111 -44.53 -3.75 36.38
C THR A 111 -45.87 -4.49 36.33
N LEU A 112 -45.87 -5.81 36.50
CA LEU A 112 -47.08 -6.61 36.69
C LEU A 112 -47.90 -6.13 37.90
N SER A 113 -47.23 -5.66 38.96
CA SER A 113 -47.89 -5.11 40.15
C SER A 113 -48.56 -3.75 39.92
N PHE A 114 -48.17 -2.99 38.88
CA PHE A 114 -48.90 -1.80 38.41
C PHE A 114 -50.10 -2.20 37.55
N VAL A 115 -49.88 -3.09 36.58
CA VAL A 115 -50.87 -3.51 35.57
C VAL A 115 -52.03 -4.30 36.18
N ALA A 116 -51.77 -5.20 37.14
CA ALA A 116 -52.80 -6.00 37.78
C ALA A 116 -53.86 -5.15 38.47
N GLN A 117 -53.46 -4.02 39.06
CA GLN A 117 -54.35 -3.04 39.70
C GLN A 117 -55.41 -2.53 38.71
N ASN A 118 -54.95 -2.04 37.55
CA ASN A 118 -55.79 -1.46 36.51
C ASN A 118 -56.79 -2.45 35.89
N LYS A 119 -56.58 -3.76 36.09
CA LYS A 119 -57.48 -4.80 35.57
C LYS A 119 -58.43 -5.38 36.62
N ILE A 120 -58.09 -5.33 37.91
CA ILE A 120 -59.00 -5.73 39.01
C ILE A 120 -60.26 -4.85 39.00
N ASP A 121 -60.09 -3.53 38.84
CA ASP A 121 -61.20 -2.57 38.70
C ASP A 121 -62.11 -2.86 37.48
N SER A 122 -61.59 -3.54 36.44
CA SER A 122 -62.32 -3.81 35.18
C SER A 122 -63.02 -5.18 35.12
N LEU A 123 -62.68 -6.10 36.01
CA LEU A 123 -63.09 -7.52 35.92
C LEU A 123 -64.22 -7.91 36.88
N ASN A 124 -64.75 -6.99 37.70
CA ASN A 124 -65.70 -7.28 38.78
C ASN A 124 -65.26 -8.47 39.66
N LEU A 125 -63.97 -8.52 40.02
CA LEU A 125 -63.39 -9.65 40.75
C LEU A 125 -63.64 -9.61 42.28
N ASP A 126 -64.64 -8.83 42.71
CA ASP A 126 -65.06 -8.65 44.11
C ASP A 126 -65.43 -9.98 44.80
N GLU A 127 -65.82 -11.01 44.03
CA GLU A 127 -66.19 -12.32 44.57
C GLU A 127 -64.97 -13.17 45.01
N PHE A 128 -63.74 -12.82 44.59
CA PHE A 128 -62.53 -13.60 44.89
C PHE A 128 -61.49 -12.91 45.79
N CYS A 129 -61.64 -11.62 46.10
CA CYS A 129 -60.71 -10.89 46.96
C CYS A 129 -61.45 -9.97 47.94
N ASN A 130 -61.33 -10.23 49.24
CA ASN A 130 -61.85 -9.38 50.31
C ASN A 130 -60.99 -8.12 50.49
N CYS A 131 -60.92 -7.28 49.46
CA CYS A 131 -60.16 -6.04 49.42
C CYS A 131 -61.03 -4.86 49.90
N SER A 132 -61.13 -4.68 51.22
CA SER A 132 -61.96 -3.61 51.82
C SER A 132 -61.46 -2.17 51.58
N GLU A 133 -60.32 -1.99 50.91
CA GLU A 133 -59.82 -0.68 50.48
C GLU A 133 -59.69 -0.64 48.94
N HIS A 134 -60.34 0.34 48.31
CA HIS A 134 -60.09 0.67 46.90
C HIS A 134 -58.66 1.22 46.76
N ILE A 135 -57.84 0.57 45.94
CA ILE A 135 -56.45 0.97 45.67
C ILE A 135 -56.42 1.64 44.30
N PRO A 136 -56.12 2.95 44.18
CA PRO A 136 -56.16 3.61 42.89
C PRO A 136 -55.22 2.97 41.87
N SER A 137 -55.71 2.87 40.64
CA SER A 137 -54.96 2.42 39.47
C SER A 137 -53.69 3.25 39.23
N THR A 138 -52.63 2.63 38.71
CA THR A 138 -51.37 3.32 38.40
C THR A 138 -51.52 3.99 37.04
N ILE A 139 -51.48 5.33 37.01
CA ILE A 139 -51.80 6.12 35.80
C ILE A 139 -50.60 6.41 34.90
N ALA A 140 -49.39 6.36 35.45
CA ALA A 140 -48.12 6.63 34.76
C ALA A 140 -46.96 6.00 35.55
N VAL A 141 -45.86 5.69 34.89
CA VAL A 141 -44.66 5.09 35.49
C VAL A 141 -43.43 5.94 35.19
N VAL A 142 -42.64 6.27 36.20
CA VAL A 142 -41.34 6.94 36.08
C VAL A 142 -40.23 5.89 36.12
N GLY A 143 -39.38 5.86 35.09
CA GLY A 143 -38.33 4.85 34.88
C GLY A 143 -38.60 3.93 33.67
N ALA A 144 -37.97 2.77 33.55
CA ALA A 144 -36.82 2.29 34.33
C ALA A 144 -35.52 3.03 33.92
N THR A 145 -34.38 2.65 34.50
CA THR A 145 -33.06 3.24 34.18
C THR A 145 -32.44 2.67 32.92
N GLY A 146 -31.96 1.42 32.93
CA GLY A 146 -31.27 0.81 31.79
C GLY A 146 -32.22 0.54 30.61
N SER A 147 -31.73 0.70 29.38
CA SER A 147 -32.58 0.63 28.19
C SER A 147 -33.21 -0.74 27.99
N GLY A 148 -32.47 -1.86 28.15
CA GLY A 148 -33.05 -3.20 28.04
C GLY A 148 -34.12 -3.50 29.09
N ILE A 149 -34.00 -2.90 30.28
CA ILE A 149 -35.04 -2.96 31.32
C ILE A 149 -36.29 -2.19 30.82
N SER A 150 -36.09 -0.97 30.30
CA SER A 150 -37.17 -0.17 29.74
C SER A 150 -37.82 -0.79 28.51
N THR A 151 -37.09 -1.52 27.64
CA THR A 151 -37.67 -2.30 26.53
C THR A 151 -38.73 -3.28 27.03
N ALA A 152 -38.38 -4.09 28.03
CA ALA A 152 -39.29 -5.09 28.59
C ALA A 152 -40.50 -4.45 29.29
N VAL A 153 -40.25 -3.40 30.09
CA VAL A 153 -41.31 -2.65 30.80
C VAL A 153 -42.25 -1.95 29.82
N ALA A 154 -41.73 -1.30 28.78
CA ALA A 154 -42.50 -0.56 27.79
C ALA A 154 -43.38 -1.48 26.93
N ASN A 155 -42.89 -2.68 26.57
CA ASN A 155 -43.70 -3.69 25.90
C ASN A 155 -44.92 -4.08 26.75
N LEU A 156 -44.77 -4.26 28.07
CA LEU A 156 -45.87 -4.62 28.97
C LEU A 156 -46.83 -3.45 29.23
N LEU A 157 -46.31 -2.25 29.56
CA LEU A 157 -47.13 -1.06 29.82
C LEU A 157 -47.87 -0.58 28.55
N GLY A 158 -47.26 -0.75 27.38
CA GLY A 158 -47.82 -0.39 26.08
C GLY A 158 -49.11 -1.15 25.72
N LEU A 159 -49.28 -2.39 26.21
CA LEU A 159 -50.52 -3.16 26.05
C LEU A 159 -51.73 -2.50 26.75
N PHE A 160 -51.46 -1.72 27.80
CA PHE A 160 -52.47 -1.05 28.63
C PHE A 160 -52.45 0.48 28.42
N TYR A 161 -51.67 0.98 27.46
CA TYR A 161 -51.46 2.40 27.18
C TYR A 161 -51.04 3.22 28.41
N ILE A 162 -50.35 2.59 29.38
CA ILE A 162 -49.84 3.28 30.56
C ILE A 162 -48.57 4.03 30.14
N PRO A 163 -48.52 5.38 30.24
CA PRO A 163 -47.34 6.16 29.89
C PRO A 163 -46.17 5.81 30.82
N GLN A 164 -45.05 5.49 30.21
CA GLN A 164 -43.76 5.33 30.86
C GLN A 164 -42.89 6.52 30.50
N VAL A 165 -42.42 7.27 31.48
CA VAL A 165 -41.48 8.38 31.29
C VAL A 165 -40.14 7.99 31.90
N SER A 166 -39.18 7.56 31.07
CA SER A 166 -37.84 7.24 31.53
C SER A 166 -36.98 8.49 31.72
N TYR A 167 -36.10 8.44 32.72
CA TYR A 167 -35.14 9.49 33.08
C TYR A 167 -33.69 9.12 32.73
N ALA A 168 -33.45 7.94 32.16
CA ALA A 168 -32.11 7.39 31.92
C ALA A 168 -32.00 6.34 30.78
N SER A 169 -33.10 5.97 30.10
CA SER A 169 -33.05 5.02 28.97
C SER A 169 -32.89 5.73 27.63
N SER A 170 -31.66 5.75 27.11
CA SER A 170 -31.19 6.54 25.97
C SER A 170 -31.16 5.81 24.62
N SER A 171 -31.37 4.48 24.62
CA SER A 171 -31.32 3.67 23.39
C SER A 171 -32.29 4.13 22.31
N ARG A 172 -31.78 4.23 21.07
CA ARG A 172 -32.55 4.56 19.85
C ARG A 172 -33.71 3.60 19.55
N LEU A 173 -33.70 2.37 20.10
CA LEU A 173 -34.77 1.40 19.88
C LEU A 173 -36.12 1.88 20.44
N LEU A 174 -36.10 2.63 21.55
CA LEU A 174 -37.29 3.06 22.29
C LEU A 174 -38.09 4.19 21.60
N SER A 175 -37.47 4.84 20.61
CA SER A 175 -38.11 5.85 19.74
C SER A 175 -39.14 5.24 18.78
N ASN A 176 -39.10 3.92 18.52
CA ASN A 176 -40.04 3.25 17.61
C ASN A 176 -41.47 3.16 18.19
N LYS A 177 -42.31 4.16 17.90
CA LYS A 177 -43.70 4.22 18.38
C LYS A 177 -44.68 3.23 17.76
N ASN A 178 -44.27 2.42 16.77
CA ASN A 178 -45.08 1.28 16.36
C ASN A 178 -45.07 0.17 17.44
N GLN A 179 -43.92 0.01 18.11
CA GLN A 179 -43.72 -0.94 19.20
C GLN A 179 -43.96 -0.28 20.57
N PHE A 180 -43.19 0.76 20.90
CA PHE A 180 -43.16 1.40 22.22
C PHE A 180 -44.14 2.57 22.32
N LYS A 181 -45.43 2.31 22.08
CA LYS A 181 -46.49 3.33 21.96
C LYS A 181 -46.60 4.26 23.17
N SER A 182 -46.39 3.76 24.38
CA SER A 182 -46.55 4.54 25.62
C SER A 182 -45.23 4.98 26.27
N PHE A 183 -44.08 4.75 25.61
CA PHE A 183 -42.79 5.19 26.11
C PHE A 183 -42.50 6.65 25.72
N LEU A 184 -42.02 7.43 26.68
CA LEU A 184 -41.41 8.75 26.52
C LEU A 184 -40.15 8.84 27.40
N ARG A 185 -39.29 9.83 27.17
CA ARG A 185 -38.11 10.06 28.00
C ARG A 185 -37.71 11.52 28.15
N THR A 186 -37.19 11.88 29.32
CA THR A 186 -36.65 13.20 29.64
C THR A 186 -35.14 13.32 29.40
N ILE A 187 -34.61 12.51 28.47
CA ILE A 187 -33.21 12.56 28.03
C ILE A 187 -33.11 12.40 26.51
N PRO A 188 -32.01 12.84 25.86
CA PRO A 188 -31.83 12.71 24.42
C PRO A 188 -31.59 11.26 23.98
N ASN A 189 -31.68 11.05 22.67
CA ASN A 189 -31.42 9.79 21.97
C ASN A 189 -29.91 9.56 21.76
N ASP A 190 -29.43 8.34 22.03
CA ASP A 190 -28.05 7.88 21.76
C ASP A 190 -27.61 8.06 20.31
N GLU A 191 -28.54 8.12 19.36
CA GLU A 191 -28.24 8.40 17.96
C GLU A 191 -27.45 9.72 17.78
N HIS A 192 -27.77 10.74 18.58
CA HIS A 192 -27.02 11.99 18.60
C HIS A 192 -25.66 11.87 19.31
N GLN A 193 -25.55 10.99 20.32
CA GLN A 193 -24.30 10.75 21.02
C GLN A 193 -23.30 9.96 20.19
N ALA A 194 -23.75 8.93 19.48
CA ALA A 194 -22.93 8.15 18.56
C ALA A 194 -22.35 9.04 17.44
N THR A 195 -23.19 9.89 16.85
CA THR A 195 -22.76 10.94 15.90
C THR A 195 -21.71 11.86 16.55
N ALA A 196 -21.97 12.35 17.76
CA ALA A 196 -21.06 13.25 18.46
C ALA A 196 -19.72 12.61 18.84
N MET A 197 -19.69 11.30 19.15
CA MET A 197 -18.45 10.56 19.39
C MET A 197 -17.60 10.47 18.12
N ALA A 198 -18.22 10.23 16.96
CA ALA A 198 -17.53 10.25 15.67
C ALA A 198 -17.01 11.66 15.32
N ASP A 199 -17.81 12.71 15.56
CA ASP A 199 -17.39 14.11 15.36
C ASP A 199 -16.19 14.49 16.27
N ILE A 200 -16.07 13.95 17.49
CA ILE A 200 -14.89 14.15 18.36
C ILE A 200 -13.63 13.47 17.79
N ILE A 201 -13.78 12.26 17.25
CA ILE A 201 -12.67 11.50 16.67
C ILE A 201 -12.14 12.21 15.41
N GLU A 202 -13.05 12.68 14.55
CA GLU A 202 -12.76 13.51 13.38
C GLU A 202 -12.07 14.83 13.78
N TYR A 203 -12.56 15.51 14.82
CA TYR A 203 -11.98 16.76 15.33
C TYR A 203 -10.50 16.61 15.73
N PHE A 204 -10.16 15.52 16.42
CA PHE A 204 -8.78 15.23 16.82
C PHE A 204 -7.94 14.51 15.74
N ARG A 205 -8.51 14.31 14.53
CA ARG A 205 -7.89 13.62 13.38
C ARG A 205 -7.43 12.19 13.67
N TRP A 206 -8.14 11.50 14.55
CA TRP A 206 -7.93 10.08 14.82
C TRP A 206 -8.65 9.23 13.78
N ASN A 207 -8.05 8.10 13.36
CA ASN A 207 -8.69 7.15 12.44
C ASN A 207 -8.56 5.68 12.85
N TRP A 208 -7.99 5.40 14.04
CA TRP A 208 -7.78 4.05 14.55
C TRP A 208 -8.24 3.96 16.01
N VAL A 209 -9.38 3.32 16.22
CA VAL A 209 -10.06 3.25 17.53
C VAL A 209 -10.43 1.81 17.89
N GLY A 210 -10.54 1.52 19.18
CA GLY A 210 -11.22 0.32 19.68
C GLY A 210 -12.65 0.64 20.08
N THR A 211 -13.53 -0.36 20.10
CA THR A 211 -14.91 -0.23 20.58
C THR A 211 -15.24 -1.27 21.63
N ILE A 212 -16.02 -0.86 22.63
CA ILE A 212 -16.50 -1.72 23.72
C ILE A 212 -17.97 -1.39 23.99
N ALA A 213 -18.83 -2.40 24.09
CA ALA A 213 -20.23 -2.18 24.39
C ALA A 213 -20.81 -3.20 25.38
N ALA A 214 -21.84 -2.80 26.13
CA ALA A 214 -22.63 -3.74 26.91
C ALA A 214 -23.40 -4.70 25.98
N ASP A 215 -23.49 -5.97 26.37
CA ASP A 215 -24.33 -6.96 25.70
C ASP A 215 -25.82 -6.79 26.08
N ASP A 216 -26.40 -5.66 25.68
CA ASP A 216 -27.81 -5.34 25.92
C ASP A 216 -28.40 -4.39 24.84
N ASP A 217 -29.68 -4.02 25.03
CA ASP A 217 -30.43 -3.09 24.15
C ASP A 217 -29.92 -1.63 24.22
N TYR A 218 -28.93 -1.31 25.05
CA TYR A 218 -28.26 0.00 25.08
C TYR A 218 -26.92 -0.06 24.33
N GLY A 219 -26.03 -0.97 24.75
CA GLY A 219 -24.68 -1.04 24.22
C GLY A 219 -24.65 -1.39 22.73
N ARG A 220 -25.31 -2.49 22.32
CA ARG A 220 -25.29 -2.95 20.93
C ARG A 220 -25.87 -1.92 19.94
N PRO A 221 -27.06 -1.31 20.16
CA PRO A 221 -27.61 -0.35 19.20
C PRO A 221 -26.85 0.98 19.17
N GLY A 222 -26.23 1.38 20.29
CA GLY A 222 -25.38 2.57 20.37
C GLY A 222 -24.09 2.41 19.59
N ILE A 223 -23.35 1.32 19.81
CA ILE A 223 -22.08 1.09 19.10
C ILE A 223 -22.28 0.76 17.62
N GLU A 224 -23.39 0.10 17.25
CA GLU A 224 -23.75 -0.09 15.84
C GLU A 224 -24.00 1.25 15.14
N LYS A 225 -24.67 2.20 15.80
CA LYS A 225 -24.84 3.54 15.23
C LYS A 225 -23.52 4.31 15.16
N PHE A 226 -22.61 4.11 16.12
CA PHE A 226 -21.27 4.68 16.06
C PHE A 226 -20.47 4.10 14.88
N ARG A 227 -20.58 2.80 14.59
CA ARG A 227 -19.93 2.15 13.44
C ARG A 227 -20.37 2.75 12.11
N GLU A 228 -21.66 2.99 11.92
CA GLU A 228 -22.19 3.71 10.74
C GLU A 228 -21.53 5.11 10.58
N GLU A 229 -21.46 5.88 11.66
CA GLU A 229 -20.88 7.24 11.65
C GLU A 229 -19.34 7.23 11.48
N ALA A 230 -18.67 6.17 11.90
CA ALA A 230 -17.23 5.95 11.71
C ALA A 230 -16.90 5.62 10.25
N GLU A 231 -17.68 4.73 9.62
CA GLU A 231 -17.55 4.36 8.20
C GLU A 231 -17.78 5.56 7.27
N GLU A 232 -18.69 6.48 7.60
CA GLU A 232 -18.88 7.74 6.85
C GLU A 232 -17.73 8.75 6.96
N ARG A 233 -16.77 8.54 7.86
CA ARG A 233 -15.67 9.48 8.19
C ARG A 233 -14.27 8.87 8.01
N ASP A 234 -14.17 7.73 7.32
CA ASP A 234 -12.92 6.97 7.16
C ASP A 234 -12.22 6.59 8.49
N ILE A 235 -13.01 6.42 9.57
CA ILE A 235 -12.55 5.97 10.88
C ILE A 235 -12.65 4.44 10.95
N CYS A 236 -11.54 3.78 11.21
CA CYS A 236 -11.48 2.33 11.36
C CYS A 236 -11.53 1.87 12.82
N ILE A 237 -12.04 0.65 13.00
CA ILE A 237 -12.14 -0.05 14.27
C ILE A 237 -11.16 -1.23 14.28
N ASP A 238 -10.21 -1.20 15.22
CA ASP A 238 -9.19 -2.24 15.47
C ASP A 238 -9.83 -3.50 16.08
N PHE A 239 -10.65 -3.29 17.11
CA PHE A 239 -11.38 -4.34 17.81
C PHE A 239 -12.76 -3.85 18.27
N SER A 240 -13.71 -4.78 18.41
CA SER A 240 -15.08 -4.51 18.87
C SER A 240 -15.54 -5.57 19.85
N GLU A 241 -15.36 -5.31 21.13
CA GLU A 241 -15.64 -6.27 22.21
C GLU A 241 -16.97 -5.99 22.93
N LEU A 242 -17.59 -7.06 23.45
CA LEU A 242 -18.83 -7.01 24.20
C LEU A 242 -18.60 -7.46 25.64
N ILE A 243 -19.25 -6.79 26.59
CA ILE A 243 -19.08 -7.05 28.02
C ILE A 243 -20.42 -7.10 28.76
N SER A 244 -20.42 -7.80 29.89
CA SER A 244 -21.56 -7.94 30.80
C SER A 244 -21.09 -7.93 32.24
N GLN A 245 -21.90 -7.41 33.16
CA GLN A 245 -21.65 -7.53 34.61
C GLN A 245 -21.63 -8.99 35.10
N TYR A 246 -22.12 -9.92 34.27
CA TYR A 246 -22.18 -11.37 34.55
C TYR A 246 -21.17 -12.18 33.72
N SER A 247 -20.23 -11.54 33.00
CA SER A 247 -19.16 -12.23 32.30
C SER A 247 -18.21 -12.93 33.25
N ASP A 248 -17.76 -14.13 32.86
CA ASP A 248 -16.79 -14.92 33.62
C ASP A 248 -15.39 -14.27 33.54
N GLU A 249 -14.51 -14.59 34.50
CA GLU A 249 -13.15 -14.01 34.54
C GLU A 249 -12.34 -14.30 33.26
N GLU A 250 -12.52 -15.48 32.63
CA GLU A 250 -11.85 -15.83 31.39
C GLU A 250 -12.26 -14.93 30.22
N GLU A 251 -13.55 -14.55 30.13
CA GLU A 251 -14.05 -13.62 29.10
C GLU A 251 -13.45 -12.22 29.29
N ILE A 252 -13.47 -11.72 30.53
CA ILE A 252 -12.89 -10.40 30.86
C ILE A 252 -11.38 -10.38 30.57
N GLN A 253 -10.65 -11.46 30.89
CA GLN A 253 -9.22 -11.55 30.61
C GLN A 253 -8.93 -11.54 29.09
N GLN A 254 -9.75 -12.21 28.26
CA GLN A 254 -9.63 -12.18 26.80
C GLN A 254 -9.83 -10.76 26.25
N VAL A 255 -10.90 -10.06 26.66
CA VAL A 255 -11.15 -8.66 26.26
C VAL A 255 -9.99 -7.74 26.65
N VAL A 256 -9.40 -7.95 27.84
CA VAL A 256 -8.21 -7.19 28.27
C VAL A 256 -6.98 -7.49 27.42
N GLU A 257 -6.79 -8.73 26.97
CA GLU A 257 -5.68 -9.11 26.08
C GLU A 257 -5.81 -8.49 24.69
N VAL A 258 -7.03 -8.39 24.15
CA VAL A 258 -7.32 -7.63 22.93
C VAL A 258 -6.93 -6.15 23.11
N ILE A 259 -7.37 -5.52 24.19
CA ILE A 259 -7.03 -4.12 24.51
C ILE A 259 -5.52 -3.91 24.70
N GLN A 260 -4.79 -4.90 25.25
CA GLN A 260 -3.34 -4.85 25.45
C GLN A 260 -2.56 -4.99 24.13
N ASN A 261 -2.99 -5.86 23.23
CA ASN A 261 -2.33 -6.10 21.95
C ASN A 261 -2.64 -5.02 20.90
N SER A 262 -3.81 -4.39 21.01
CA SER A 262 -4.25 -3.29 20.13
C SER A 262 -3.34 -2.05 20.20
N THR A 263 -3.00 -1.53 19.01
CA THR A 263 -2.25 -0.27 18.84
C THR A 263 -3.13 0.97 18.99
N ALA A 264 -4.46 0.83 18.82
CA ALA A 264 -5.42 1.91 19.05
C ALA A 264 -5.32 2.45 20.47
N ARG A 265 -5.30 3.78 20.62
CA ARG A 265 -5.29 4.43 21.94
C ARG A 265 -6.67 4.88 22.36
N VAL A 266 -7.48 5.33 21.42
CA VAL A 266 -8.87 5.76 21.66
C VAL A 266 -9.77 4.54 21.73
N ILE A 267 -10.58 4.44 22.78
CA ILE A 267 -11.56 3.37 22.99
C ILE A 267 -12.92 4.00 23.23
N VAL A 268 -13.89 3.68 22.38
CA VAL A 268 -15.29 4.15 22.47
C VAL A 268 -16.10 3.17 23.29
N VAL A 269 -16.82 3.65 24.31
CA VAL A 269 -17.49 2.77 25.28
C VAL A 269 -18.97 3.11 25.48
N PHE A 270 -19.84 2.29 24.88
CA PHE A 270 -21.30 2.27 25.10
C PHE A 270 -21.67 1.19 26.12
N SER A 271 -21.50 1.47 27.41
CA SER A 271 -21.75 0.51 28.48
C SER A 271 -22.33 1.16 29.73
N SER A 272 -22.99 0.38 30.58
CA SER A 272 -23.45 0.82 31.90
C SER A 272 -22.32 0.73 32.92
N GLY A 273 -22.41 1.50 34.02
CA GLY A 273 -21.42 1.43 35.12
C GLY A 273 -21.18 0.00 35.64
N PRO A 274 -22.23 -0.76 36.01
CA PRO A 274 -22.12 -2.16 36.43
C PRO A 274 -21.48 -3.11 35.41
N ASP A 275 -21.79 -2.97 34.12
CA ASP A 275 -21.27 -3.88 33.08
C ASP A 275 -19.81 -3.58 32.73
N LEU A 276 -19.38 -2.33 32.88
CA LEU A 276 -18.00 -1.89 32.65
C LEU A 276 -17.06 -2.15 33.84
N GLU A 277 -17.58 -2.27 35.06
CA GLU A 277 -16.79 -2.40 36.28
C GLU A 277 -15.83 -3.62 36.32
N PRO A 278 -16.24 -4.85 35.92
CA PRO A 278 -15.33 -6.01 35.92
C PRO A 278 -14.12 -5.79 35.01
N LEU A 279 -14.37 -5.23 33.82
CA LEU A 279 -13.32 -4.91 32.85
C LEU A 279 -12.33 -3.87 33.41
N ILE A 280 -12.83 -2.75 33.94
CA ILE A 280 -11.94 -1.70 34.47
C ILE A 280 -11.11 -2.20 35.64
N LYS A 281 -11.68 -3.06 36.51
CA LYS A 281 -10.93 -3.70 37.61
C LYS A 281 -9.76 -4.54 37.09
N GLU A 282 -9.96 -5.36 36.07
CA GLU A 282 -8.87 -6.17 35.49
C GLU A 282 -7.82 -5.29 34.77
N ILE A 283 -8.24 -4.24 34.06
CA ILE A 283 -7.33 -3.28 33.41
C ILE A 283 -6.47 -2.54 34.44
N VAL A 284 -7.05 -2.14 35.58
CA VAL A 284 -6.33 -1.57 36.72
C VAL A 284 -5.39 -2.60 37.37
N ARG A 285 -5.83 -3.85 37.55
CA ARG A 285 -4.99 -4.93 38.10
C ARG A 285 -3.77 -5.21 37.22
N ARG A 286 -3.92 -5.17 35.89
CA ARG A 286 -2.81 -5.27 34.91
C ARG A 286 -2.06 -3.95 34.69
N ASN A 287 -2.48 -2.85 35.32
CA ASN A 287 -1.90 -1.50 35.22
C ASN A 287 -1.69 -1.02 33.76
N ILE A 288 -2.69 -1.23 32.91
CA ILE A 288 -2.69 -0.79 31.51
C ILE A 288 -2.94 0.72 31.49
N THR A 289 -2.08 1.48 30.81
CA THR A 289 -2.15 2.95 30.75
C THR A 289 -1.89 3.43 29.32
N GLY A 290 -2.11 4.71 29.02
CA GLY A 290 -1.88 5.26 27.67
C GLY A 290 -3.08 5.16 26.71
N LYS A 291 -4.21 4.60 27.15
CA LYS A 291 -5.48 4.62 26.42
C LYS A 291 -6.26 5.92 26.74
N ILE A 292 -7.19 6.29 25.86
CA ILE A 292 -8.13 7.42 25.97
C ILE A 292 -9.52 6.80 25.89
N TRP A 293 -10.41 7.18 26.80
CA TRP A 293 -11.75 6.60 26.87
C TRP A 293 -12.79 7.63 26.43
N LEU A 294 -13.56 7.32 25.39
CA LEU A 294 -14.74 8.10 25.01
C LEU A 294 -15.96 7.47 25.69
N ALA A 295 -16.41 8.12 26.76
CA ALA A 295 -17.44 7.60 27.66
C ALA A 295 -18.84 8.09 27.29
N SER A 296 -19.76 7.14 27.14
CA SER A 296 -21.20 7.43 27.07
C SER A 296 -21.75 7.93 28.41
N GLU A 297 -22.90 8.61 28.39
CA GLU A 297 -23.46 9.30 29.55
C GLU A 297 -23.87 8.37 30.70
N ALA A 298 -24.17 7.11 30.38
CA ALA A 298 -24.46 6.06 31.34
C ALA A 298 -23.30 5.81 32.34
N TRP A 299 -22.04 6.00 31.92
CA TRP A 299 -20.87 5.72 32.77
C TRP A 299 -19.88 6.89 32.95
N ALA A 300 -19.93 7.92 32.09
CA ALA A 300 -19.06 9.11 32.16
C ALA A 300 -19.05 9.84 33.52
N SER A 301 -20.10 9.65 34.34
CA SER A 301 -20.20 10.15 35.72
C SER A 301 -20.48 9.05 36.75
N SER A 302 -20.06 7.80 36.48
CA SER A 302 -20.34 6.65 37.35
C SER A 302 -19.44 6.64 38.59
N SER A 303 -20.03 6.67 39.78
CA SER A 303 -19.31 6.51 41.05
C SER A 303 -18.77 5.08 41.29
N LEU A 304 -19.12 4.10 40.44
CA LEU A 304 -18.49 2.77 40.45
C LEU A 304 -17.12 2.77 39.74
N ILE A 305 -16.89 3.75 38.87
CA ILE A 305 -15.72 3.80 37.97
C ILE A 305 -14.85 5.02 38.29
N ALA A 306 -15.44 6.16 38.66
CA ALA A 306 -14.77 7.41 39.05
C ALA A 306 -14.15 7.36 40.45
N MET A 307 -13.31 6.35 40.70
CA MET A 307 -12.55 6.18 41.93
C MET A 307 -11.12 6.73 41.77
N PRO A 308 -10.55 7.43 42.78
CA PRO A 308 -9.16 7.92 42.72
C PRO A 308 -8.14 6.82 42.42
N GLU A 309 -8.38 5.62 42.93
CA GLU A 309 -7.54 4.43 42.72
C GLU A 309 -7.44 4.03 41.24
N PHE A 310 -8.52 4.20 40.47
CA PHE A 310 -8.57 3.83 39.06
C PHE A 310 -8.05 4.95 38.14
N PHE A 311 -7.99 6.20 38.64
CA PHE A 311 -7.66 7.40 37.84
C PHE A 311 -6.37 7.26 37.00
N ARG A 312 -5.38 6.48 37.45
CA ARG A 312 -4.15 6.23 36.68
C ARG A 312 -4.40 5.63 35.29
N VAL A 313 -5.49 4.86 35.14
CA VAL A 313 -5.88 4.14 33.92
C VAL A 313 -6.91 4.92 33.09
N ILE A 314 -7.83 5.61 33.77
CA ILE A 314 -9.03 6.22 33.18
C ILE A 314 -9.09 7.75 33.30
N GLY A 315 -8.07 8.41 33.86
CA GLY A 315 -8.04 9.87 34.01
C GLY A 315 -8.03 10.63 32.67
N SER A 316 -7.68 9.96 31.57
CA SER A 316 -7.78 10.46 30.19
C SER A 316 -9.20 10.42 29.61
N THR A 317 -10.23 10.09 30.40
CA THR A 317 -11.62 9.96 29.91
C THR A 317 -12.18 11.29 29.44
N ILE A 318 -12.72 11.31 28.22
CA ILE A 318 -13.61 12.35 27.72
C ILE A 318 -15.02 11.74 27.70
N GLY A 319 -15.93 12.32 28.47
CA GLY A 319 -17.28 11.80 28.67
C GLY A 319 -18.37 12.72 28.16
N PHE A 320 -19.41 12.13 27.60
CA PHE A 320 -20.68 12.81 27.37
C PHE A 320 -21.47 12.87 28.68
N ALA A 321 -22.00 14.04 29.02
CA ALA A 321 -22.76 14.22 30.24
C ALA A 321 -24.06 14.98 29.95
N LEU A 322 -25.20 14.40 30.35
CA LEU A 322 -26.50 15.07 30.33
C LEU A 322 -26.43 16.37 31.12
N LYS A 323 -27.04 17.44 30.62
CA LYS A 323 -27.01 18.76 31.29
C LYS A 323 -27.43 18.65 32.77
N ALA A 324 -26.65 19.24 33.67
CA ALA A 324 -27.00 19.27 35.09
C ALA A 324 -28.07 20.35 35.33
N GLY A 325 -29.14 20.00 36.04
CA GLY A 325 -30.21 20.93 36.38
C GLY A 325 -30.28 21.25 37.88
N GLN A 326 -30.92 22.37 38.22
CA GLN A 326 -31.09 22.82 39.60
C GLN A 326 -32.39 22.29 40.20
N ILE A 327 -32.31 21.72 41.40
CA ILE A 327 -33.46 21.29 42.22
C ILE A 327 -33.39 22.04 43.56
N PRO A 328 -34.02 23.22 43.69
CA PRO A 328 -34.01 24.00 44.93
C PRO A 328 -34.55 23.20 46.12
N GLY A 329 -33.94 23.32 47.30
CA GLY A 329 -34.40 22.63 48.53
C GLY A 329 -34.11 21.12 48.58
N PHE A 330 -33.60 20.52 47.51
CA PHE A 330 -33.37 19.07 47.45
C PHE A 330 -32.24 18.60 48.39
N ARG A 331 -31.19 19.41 48.56
CA ARG A 331 -30.09 19.09 49.49
C ARG A 331 -30.60 18.98 50.93
N GLU A 332 -31.42 19.94 51.34
CA GLU A 332 -32.07 20.01 52.66
C GLU A 332 -33.12 18.92 52.82
N PHE A 333 -33.64 18.34 51.73
CA PHE A 333 -34.50 17.17 51.74
C PHE A 333 -33.73 15.87 51.96
N LEU A 334 -32.63 15.65 51.22
CA LEU A 334 -31.79 14.45 51.34
C LEU A 334 -31.25 14.26 52.77
N GLN A 335 -30.93 15.36 53.47
CA GLN A 335 -30.49 15.39 54.86
C GLN A 335 -31.55 14.95 55.89
N LYS A 336 -32.83 14.87 55.52
CA LYS A 336 -33.95 14.55 56.44
C LYS A 336 -34.34 13.07 56.43
N VAL A 337 -33.76 12.25 55.53
CA VAL A 337 -34.03 10.81 55.49
C VAL A 337 -33.63 10.18 56.82
N HIS A 338 -34.50 9.34 57.38
CA HIS A 338 -34.30 8.77 58.70
C HIS A 338 -35.20 7.54 58.89
N PRO A 339 -34.69 6.36 59.28
CA PRO A 339 -35.47 5.11 59.29
C PRO A 339 -36.77 5.21 60.10
N LYS A 340 -36.72 5.78 61.33
CA LYS A 340 -37.89 6.00 62.19
C LYS A 340 -38.94 6.99 61.62
N LYS A 341 -38.56 7.94 60.75
CA LYS A 341 -39.47 8.97 60.17
C LYS A 341 -39.96 8.61 58.78
N SER A 342 -39.16 7.86 58.02
CA SER A 342 -39.39 7.47 56.64
C SER A 342 -40.18 6.17 56.53
N THR A 343 -41.21 5.95 57.37
CA THR A 343 -41.98 4.70 57.45
C THR A 343 -42.66 4.30 56.13
N ASN A 344 -42.84 5.25 55.22
CA ASN A 344 -43.41 5.07 53.88
C ASN A 344 -42.37 4.60 52.83
N ASN A 345 -41.11 4.39 53.22
CA ASN A 345 -40.01 3.99 52.35
C ASN A 345 -39.23 2.81 52.96
N GLY A 346 -39.54 1.58 52.53
CA GLY A 346 -38.89 0.37 53.04
C GLY A 346 -37.36 0.35 52.89
N PHE A 347 -36.84 0.98 51.83
CA PHE A 347 -35.40 1.05 51.54
C PHE A 347 -34.63 2.01 52.47
N ALA A 348 -35.32 2.83 53.28
CA ALA A 348 -34.67 3.78 54.19
C ALA A 348 -33.99 3.11 55.40
N LYS A 349 -34.33 1.85 55.73
CA LYS A 349 -33.63 1.06 56.76
C LYS A 349 -32.26 0.63 56.23
N GLU A 350 -32.26 -0.08 55.11
CA GLU A 350 -31.08 -0.58 54.42
C GLU A 350 -30.11 0.55 54.03
N PHE A 351 -30.62 1.67 53.52
CA PHE A 351 -29.85 2.89 53.29
C PHE A 351 -29.02 3.30 54.51
N TRP A 352 -29.61 3.26 55.70
CA TRP A 352 -28.98 3.66 56.96
C TRP A 352 -27.92 2.64 57.40
N GLU A 353 -28.25 1.35 57.27
CA GLU A 353 -27.36 0.22 57.58
C GLU A 353 -26.11 0.23 56.70
N GLU A 354 -26.25 0.50 55.39
CA GLU A 354 -25.13 0.62 54.45
C GLU A 354 -24.35 1.94 54.61
N THR A 355 -25.02 3.07 54.91
CA THR A 355 -24.34 4.37 55.11
C THR A 355 -23.41 4.36 56.33
N PHE A 356 -23.81 3.71 57.42
CA PHE A 356 -23.06 3.69 58.68
C PHE A 356 -22.40 2.33 58.98
N ASN A 357 -22.47 1.38 58.05
CA ASN A 357 -21.97 0.00 58.18
C ASN A 357 -22.38 -0.68 59.51
N CYS A 358 -23.67 -0.55 59.85
CA CYS A 358 -24.27 -1.02 61.11
C CYS A 358 -25.58 -1.80 60.81
N TYR A 359 -26.23 -2.36 61.84
CA TYR A 359 -27.56 -3.00 61.70
C TYR A 359 -28.60 -2.36 62.62
N LEU A 360 -29.83 -2.17 62.12
CA LEU A 360 -30.97 -1.67 62.88
C LEU A 360 -31.80 -2.86 63.40
N PRO A 361 -31.78 -3.14 64.72
CA PRO A 361 -32.54 -4.25 65.29
C PRO A 361 -34.05 -4.03 65.10
N ASP A 362 -34.74 -5.03 64.53
CA ASP A 362 -36.20 -4.97 64.37
C ASP A 362 -36.89 -5.04 65.73
N GLY A 363 -37.78 -4.07 65.99
CA GLY A 363 -38.54 -3.96 67.24
C GLY A 363 -39.57 -5.07 67.50
N SER A 364 -39.55 -6.17 66.74
CA SER A 364 -40.47 -7.30 66.93
C SER A 364 -39.73 -8.64 67.10
N LYS A 365 -39.86 -9.19 68.32
CA LYS A 365 -39.42 -10.50 68.84
C LYS A 365 -38.00 -10.55 69.40
N ASN A 366 -37.97 -10.71 70.72
CA ASN A 366 -36.82 -11.23 71.47
C ASN A 366 -36.50 -12.66 71.02
N SER A 367 -35.50 -12.81 70.15
CA SER A 367 -34.78 -14.07 69.93
C SER A 367 -33.30 -13.83 70.26
N PRO A 368 -32.62 -14.72 71.01
CA PRO A 368 -31.20 -14.56 71.28
C PRO A 368 -30.39 -14.67 69.98
N ALA A 369 -29.28 -13.94 69.95
CA ALA A 369 -28.35 -13.78 68.83
C ALA A 369 -28.31 -14.98 67.87
N SER A 370 -29.09 -14.90 66.81
CA SER A 370 -29.11 -15.88 65.72
C SER A 370 -28.30 -15.31 64.57
N THR A 371 -27.13 -15.91 64.35
CA THR A 371 -26.10 -15.46 63.41
C THR A 371 -26.63 -15.27 61.99
N SER A 372 -26.70 -14.02 61.52
CA SER A 372 -26.82 -13.69 60.09
C SER A 372 -25.46 -13.92 59.40
N PHE A 373 -25.21 -15.17 59.02
CA PHE A 373 -24.05 -15.56 58.23
C PHE A 373 -24.22 -15.06 56.79
N HIS A 374 -23.60 -13.95 56.41
CA HIS A 374 -23.26 -13.72 55.01
C HIS A 374 -21.92 -14.39 54.70
N LYS A 375 -21.95 -15.32 53.74
CA LYS A 375 -20.72 -15.79 53.09
C LYS A 375 -20.20 -14.67 52.21
N GLY A 376 -19.08 -14.06 52.59
CA GLY A 376 -18.27 -13.33 51.62
C GLY A 376 -17.58 -14.33 50.69
N HIS A 377 -17.69 -14.12 49.38
CA HIS A 377 -16.62 -14.51 48.46
C HIS A 377 -15.72 -13.28 48.35
N GLU A 378 -14.69 -13.24 49.19
CA GLU A 378 -13.53 -12.38 48.96
C GLU A 378 -12.58 -13.14 48.03
N GLU A 379 -12.30 -12.59 46.85
CA GLU A 379 -11.05 -12.89 46.16
C GLU A 379 -10.35 -11.58 45.79
N GLY A 380 -9.11 -11.41 46.26
CA GLY A 380 -8.12 -10.73 45.43
C GLY A 380 -7.54 -9.35 45.80
N LEU A 381 -7.36 -8.95 47.08
CA LEU A 381 -6.05 -8.38 47.51
C LEU A 381 -5.90 -8.28 49.04
N GLY A 382 -4.97 -9.03 49.62
CA GLY A 382 -4.74 -9.03 51.08
C GLY A 382 -3.44 -8.34 51.49
N VAL A 383 -3.52 -7.39 52.43
CA VAL A 383 -2.44 -7.11 53.40
C VAL A 383 -3.03 -6.82 54.79
N GLY A 384 -2.89 -7.79 55.71
CA GLY A 384 -2.67 -7.49 57.14
C GLY A 384 -3.87 -7.42 58.11
N ASN A 385 -4.18 -8.58 58.71
CA ASN A 385 -4.70 -8.74 60.08
C ASN A 385 -6.01 -8.04 60.53
N GLY A 386 -7.10 -8.81 60.65
CA GLY A 386 -7.99 -8.69 61.81
C GLY A 386 -9.50 -8.74 61.55
N THR A 387 -10.14 -9.79 62.08
CA THR A 387 -11.61 -9.94 62.32
C THR A 387 -12.55 -9.89 61.12
N SER A 388 -13.36 -10.94 60.96
CA SER A 388 -14.60 -10.89 60.18
C SER A 388 -15.53 -9.82 60.79
N ALA A 389 -15.91 -8.82 59.99
CA ALA A 389 -16.58 -7.62 60.47
C ALA A 389 -18.01 -7.92 60.97
N PHE A 390 -18.16 -8.05 62.30
CA PHE A 390 -19.46 -7.94 62.94
C PHE A 390 -19.94 -6.49 62.82
N ARG A 391 -20.98 -6.24 62.01
CA ARG A 391 -21.69 -4.94 62.03
C ARG A 391 -22.21 -4.67 63.44
N LEU A 392 -21.95 -3.47 63.95
CA LEU A 392 -22.44 -3.01 65.24
C LEU A 392 -23.93 -2.61 65.13
N PRO A 393 -24.71 -2.61 66.23
CA PRO A 393 -26.07 -2.08 66.19
C PRO A 393 -26.04 -0.56 65.98
N CYS A 394 -26.83 -0.06 65.04
CA CYS A 394 -27.06 1.38 64.88
C CYS A 394 -27.84 1.93 66.08
N THR A 395 -27.50 3.13 66.54
CA THR A 395 -28.30 3.93 67.47
C THR A 395 -29.58 4.46 66.81
N GLY A 396 -29.53 4.68 65.49
CA GLY A 396 -30.61 5.28 64.71
C GLY A 396 -30.78 6.77 64.97
N ASP A 397 -29.73 7.45 65.46
CA ASP A 397 -29.60 8.90 65.63
C ASP A 397 -28.24 9.40 65.04
N GLU A 398 -27.57 8.58 64.21
CA GLU A 398 -26.36 8.94 63.46
C GLU A 398 -26.58 10.13 62.51
N ASN A 399 -25.51 10.88 62.19
CA ASN A 399 -25.61 12.04 61.32
C ASN A 399 -25.21 11.71 59.86
N ILE A 400 -26.15 11.80 58.92
CA ILE A 400 -25.86 11.60 57.49
C ILE A 400 -24.78 12.57 57.00
N THR A 401 -24.74 13.80 57.51
CA THR A 401 -23.78 14.81 57.01
C THR A 401 -22.35 14.61 57.49
N SER A 402 -22.05 13.60 58.31
CA SER A 402 -20.67 13.24 58.68
C SER A 402 -20.07 12.10 57.86
N VAL A 403 -20.81 11.57 56.87
CA VAL A 403 -20.31 10.52 55.98
C VAL A 403 -20.45 10.98 54.53
N GLU A 404 -19.34 11.03 53.81
CA GLU A 404 -19.34 11.32 52.38
C GLU A 404 -19.78 10.07 51.61
N THR A 405 -20.87 10.20 50.85
CA THR A 405 -21.45 9.11 50.06
C THR A 405 -21.92 9.64 48.70
N PRO A 406 -21.99 8.80 47.65
CA PRO A 406 -22.59 9.19 46.37
C PRO A 406 -24.08 9.58 46.46
N TYR A 407 -24.73 9.34 47.59
CA TYR A 407 -26.07 9.84 47.91
C TYR A 407 -26.07 11.33 48.30
N MET A 408 -25.06 11.77 49.06
CA MET A 408 -24.95 13.15 49.55
C MET A 408 -24.30 14.12 48.56
N ASP A 409 -23.68 13.62 47.48
CA ASP A 409 -23.25 14.47 46.37
C ASP A 409 -24.44 15.24 45.77
N TYR A 410 -24.29 16.56 45.63
CA TYR A 410 -25.27 17.48 45.05
C TYR A 410 -24.64 18.39 43.99
N THR A 411 -23.38 18.15 43.60
CA THR A 411 -22.59 19.02 42.71
C THR A 411 -23.13 19.00 41.28
N HIS A 412 -23.48 17.82 40.77
CA HIS A 412 -23.99 17.62 39.41
C HIS A 412 -25.21 16.69 39.40
N LEU A 413 -26.38 17.24 39.73
CA LEU A 413 -27.67 16.55 39.74
C LEU A 413 -28.21 16.28 38.33
N ARG A 414 -27.49 15.50 37.51
CA ARG A 414 -27.87 15.18 36.12
C ARG A 414 -29.10 14.25 36.06
N ILE A 415 -28.95 12.98 36.39
CA ILE A 415 -30.07 12.00 36.38
C ILE A 415 -31.17 12.37 37.39
N SER A 416 -30.83 12.90 38.57
CA SER A 416 -31.82 13.35 39.56
C SER A 416 -32.73 14.47 39.01
N TYR A 417 -32.20 15.37 38.18
CA TYR A 417 -33.00 16.40 37.51
C TYR A 417 -33.92 15.80 36.45
N ASN A 418 -33.48 14.79 35.71
CA ASN A 418 -34.33 14.13 34.71
C ASN A 418 -35.47 13.34 35.36
N VAL A 419 -35.27 12.76 36.55
CA VAL A 419 -36.35 12.18 37.38
C VAL A 419 -37.34 13.26 37.82
N TYR A 420 -36.84 14.36 38.36
CA TYR A 420 -37.65 15.51 38.76
C TYR A 420 -38.49 16.04 37.58
N LEU A 421 -37.86 16.21 36.42
CA LEU A 421 -38.49 16.63 35.18
C LEU A 421 -39.55 15.63 34.69
N ALA A 422 -39.30 14.32 34.80
CA ALA A 422 -40.28 13.29 34.42
C ALA A 422 -41.56 13.35 35.29
N VAL A 423 -41.40 13.57 36.60
CA VAL A 423 -42.55 13.77 37.51
C VAL A 423 -43.28 15.06 37.17
N TYR A 424 -42.56 16.16 36.94
CA TYR A 424 -43.15 17.44 36.55
C TYR A 424 -43.90 17.36 35.21
N SER A 425 -43.37 16.66 34.20
CA SER A 425 -44.05 16.44 32.92
C SER A 425 -45.39 15.71 33.10
N ILE A 426 -45.44 14.68 33.97
CA ILE A 426 -46.69 14.00 34.32
C ILE A 426 -47.64 14.95 35.07
N ALA A 427 -47.14 15.75 36.02
CA ALA A 427 -47.96 16.70 36.77
C ALA A 427 -48.53 17.82 35.89
N HIS A 428 -47.78 18.33 34.92
CA HIS A 428 -48.28 19.29 33.93
C HIS A 428 -49.30 18.65 32.99
N ALA A 429 -49.11 17.41 32.52
CA ALA A 429 -50.13 16.70 31.75
C ALA A 429 -51.45 16.50 32.54
N LEU A 430 -51.37 16.26 33.86
CA LEU A 430 -52.53 16.22 34.76
C LEU A 430 -53.14 17.60 34.99
N GLN A 431 -52.33 18.67 35.04
CA GLN A 431 -52.80 20.05 35.14
C GLN A 431 -53.56 20.50 33.89
N ASP A 432 -53.12 20.08 32.70
CA ASP A 432 -53.83 20.33 31.45
C ASP A 432 -55.20 19.64 31.43
N ILE A 433 -55.30 18.43 32.01
CA ILE A 433 -56.59 17.74 32.22
C ILE A 433 -57.44 18.51 33.25
N TYR A 434 -56.84 18.92 34.38
CA TYR A 434 -57.52 19.65 35.47
C TYR A 434 -58.08 21.01 35.03
N THR A 435 -57.37 21.72 34.14
CA THR A 435 -57.73 23.05 33.64
C THR A 435 -58.43 23.05 32.29
N CYS A 436 -58.67 21.86 31.72
CA CYS A 436 -59.27 21.69 30.39
C CYS A 436 -60.65 22.37 30.29
N THR A 437 -60.86 23.14 29.22
CA THR A 437 -62.15 23.79 28.93
C THR A 437 -62.91 23.05 27.83
N PRO A 438 -64.16 22.62 28.07
CA PRO A 438 -64.96 21.93 27.05
C PRO A 438 -65.11 22.76 25.76
N GLY A 439 -64.87 22.12 24.62
CA GLY A 439 -64.77 22.75 23.30
C GLY A 439 -63.33 23.08 22.88
N LYS A 440 -62.35 23.00 23.79
CA LYS A 440 -60.91 23.17 23.51
C LYS A 440 -60.04 21.97 23.93
N GLY A 441 -60.63 20.91 24.47
CA GLY A 441 -59.89 19.73 24.92
C GLY A 441 -59.36 18.87 23.78
N LEU A 442 -58.34 18.04 24.07
CA LEU A 442 -57.65 17.21 23.07
C LEU A 442 -58.50 16.02 22.57
N PHE A 443 -59.66 15.73 23.16
CA PHE A 443 -60.48 14.56 22.82
C PHE A 443 -61.56 14.87 21.78
N THR A 444 -62.31 13.86 21.35
CA THR A 444 -63.33 13.99 20.29
C THR A 444 -64.34 15.09 20.62
N ASN A 445 -64.75 15.88 19.63
CA ASN A 445 -65.62 17.05 19.78
C ASN A 445 -65.08 18.13 20.75
N GLY A 446 -63.76 18.20 20.97
CA GLY A 446 -63.15 19.17 21.90
C GLY A 446 -63.42 18.85 23.37
N SER A 447 -63.74 17.59 23.70
CA SER A 447 -64.06 17.16 25.06
C SER A 447 -62.83 17.07 25.96
N CYS A 448 -63.07 17.11 27.28
CA CYS A 448 -62.07 17.04 28.35
C CYS A 448 -62.25 15.74 29.15
N ALA A 449 -61.14 15.20 29.67
CA ALA A 449 -61.18 14.09 30.62
C ALA A 449 -61.55 14.59 32.04
N ASP A 450 -62.19 13.73 32.84
CA ASP A 450 -62.44 13.99 34.26
C ASP A 450 -61.20 13.58 35.07
N ILE A 451 -60.51 14.55 35.67
CA ILE A 451 -59.33 14.32 36.51
C ILE A 451 -59.56 13.31 37.65
N LYS A 452 -60.79 13.20 38.18
CA LYS A 452 -61.13 12.27 39.26
C LYS A 452 -61.33 10.82 38.79
N LYS A 453 -61.37 10.61 37.47
CA LYS A 453 -61.57 9.32 36.81
C LYS A 453 -60.61 9.17 35.63
N VAL A 454 -59.42 9.76 35.76
CA VAL A 454 -58.46 9.84 34.66
C VAL A 454 -57.88 8.47 34.36
N GLU A 455 -57.92 8.09 33.09
CA GLU A 455 -57.35 6.83 32.60
C GLU A 455 -55.93 7.05 32.05
N ALA A 456 -55.06 6.05 32.19
CA ALA A 456 -53.65 6.18 31.84
C ALA A 456 -53.40 6.64 30.38
N TRP A 457 -54.23 6.16 29.44
CA TRP A 457 -54.15 6.54 28.02
C TRP A 457 -54.51 8.03 27.76
N GLN A 458 -55.32 8.64 28.64
CA GLN A 458 -55.65 10.07 28.58
C GLN A 458 -54.43 10.90 28.96
N VAL A 459 -53.72 10.49 30.04
CA VAL A 459 -52.45 11.10 30.46
C VAL A 459 -51.39 10.95 29.36
N LEU A 460 -51.27 9.78 28.74
CA LEU A 460 -50.39 9.56 27.58
C LEU A 460 -50.69 10.51 26.41
N LYS A 461 -51.97 10.79 26.14
CA LYS A 461 -52.36 11.72 25.07
C LYS A 461 -51.94 13.16 25.39
N HIS A 462 -52.09 13.60 26.64
CA HIS A 462 -51.66 14.92 27.08
C HIS A 462 -50.12 15.03 27.08
N LEU A 463 -49.39 14.02 27.58
CA LEU A 463 -47.92 13.98 27.54
C LEU A 463 -47.36 14.19 26.12
N ARG A 464 -47.97 13.57 25.10
CA ARG A 464 -47.56 13.73 23.69
C ARG A 464 -47.83 15.11 23.07
N HIS A 465 -48.59 15.98 23.75
CA HIS A 465 -48.86 17.36 23.30
C HIS A 465 -48.40 18.37 24.36
N LEU A 466 -47.60 17.92 25.32
CA LEU A 466 -47.17 18.72 26.44
C LEU A 466 -46.20 19.81 25.97
N ASN A 467 -46.43 21.03 26.41
CA ASN A 467 -45.49 22.13 26.24
C ASN A 467 -45.55 23.01 27.49
N PHE A 468 -44.46 23.06 28.25
CA PHE A 468 -44.33 23.94 29.40
C PHE A 468 -42.91 24.47 29.53
N THR A 469 -42.73 25.54 30.31
CA THR A 469 -41.40 26.06 30.66
C THR A 469 -40.99 25.53 32.02
N ASN A 470 -39.79 24.94 32.11
CA ASN A 470 -39.27 24.40 33.37
C ASN A 470 -38.77 25.52 34.32
N ASN A 471 -38.34 25.12 35.52
CA ASN A 471 -37.79 26.01 36.53
C ASN A 471 -36.48 26.72 36.11
N MET A 472 -35.83 26.29 35.02
CA MET A 472 -34.61 26.89 34.45
C MET A 472 -34.90 27.83 33.26
N GLY A 473 -36.18 28.02 32.88
CA GLY A 473 -36.58 28.85 31.75
C GLY A 473 -36.48 28.15 30.38
N GLU A 474 -36.28 26.84 30.36
CA GLU A 474 -36.20 26.05 29.12
C GLU A 474 -37.59 25.52 28.74
N GLN A 475 -37.86 25.45 27.44
CA GLN A 475 -39.07 24.82 26.93
C GLN A 475 -38.90 23.29 27.00
N VAL A 476 -39.96 22.61 27.45
CA VAL A 476 -40.03 21.16 27.58
C VAL A 476 -41.24 20.67 26.80
N ASP A 477 -40.95 19.99 25.69
CA ASP A 477 -41.89 19.30 24.84
C ASP A 477 -41.27 17.97 24.38
N PHE A 478 -42.13 17.01 24.04
CA PHE A 478 -41.71 15.72 23.48
C PHE A 478 -42.01 15.71 21.99
N ASP A 479 -41.07 15.19 21.19
CA ASP A 479 -41.24 15.09 19.74
C ASP A 479 -42.22 13.96 19.33
N GLU A 480 -42.40 13.74 18.03
CA GLU A 480 -43.24 12.66 17.49
C GLU A 480 -42.77 11.26 17.93
N PHE A 481 -41.49 11.13 18.29
CA PHE A 481 -40.83 9.95 18.84
C PHE A 481 -40.82 9.92 20.37
N GLY A 482 -41.55 10.81 21.06
CA GLY A 482 -41.66 10.84 22.52
C GLY A 482 -40.35 11.17 23.23
N ASP A 483 -39.40 11.76 22.52
CA ASP A 483 -38.05 12.04 22.98
C ASP A 483 -37.89 13.52 23.32
N LEU A 484 -37.04 13.82 24.32
CA LEU A 484 -36.68 15.18 24.69
C LEU A 484 -35.34 15.53 24.02
N VAL A 485 -35.38 16.36 22.97
CA VAL A 485 -34.17 16.78 22.25
C VAL A 485 -33.36 17.76 23.09
N GLY A 486 -32.18 17.33 23.54
CA GLY A 486 -31.32 18.09 24.45
C GLY A 486 -29.83 18.05 24.08
N ASN A 487 -29.07 18.95 24.72
CA ASN A 487 -27.64 19.11 24.50
C ASN A 487 -26.81 18.31 25.51
N TYR A 488 -25.63 17.87 25.09
CA TYR A 488 -24.65 17.22 25.98
C TYR A 488 -23.56 18.22 26.40
N SER A 489 -23.16 18.19 27.67
CA SER A 489 -21.87 18.72 28.13
C SER A 489 -20.79 17.69 27.83
N ILE A 490 -19.61 18.14 27.42
CA ILE A 490 -18.42 17.28 27.26
C ILE A 490 -17.53 17.53 28.48
N ILE A 491 -17.23 16.46 29.22
CA ILE A 491 -16.45 16.50 30.46
C ILE A 491 -15.12 15.76 30.30
N ASN A 492 -14.10 16.19 31.04
CA ASN A 492 -12.83 15.49 31.19
C ASN A 492 -12.55 15.22 32.69
N TRP A 493 -11.91 14.10 32.98
CA TRP A 493 -11.70 13.62 34.35
C TRP A 493 -10.43 14.19 34.95
N HIS A 494 -10.56 15.02 36.00
CA HIS A 494 -9.43 15.61 36.72
C HIS A 494 -9.34 15.04 38.14
N LEU A 495 -8.16 15.13 38.76
CA LEU A 495 -8.02 14.96 40.22
C LEU A 495 -8.17 16.32 40.89
N SER A 496 -9.00 16.38 41.93
CA SER A 496 -9.09 17.52 42.82
C SER A 496 -7.77 17.72 43.58
N PRO A 497 -7.24 18.97 43.65
CA PRO A 497 -6.03 19.26 44.40
C PRO A 497 -6.25 19.33 45.92
N GLU A 498 -7.50 19.34 46.41
CA GLU A 498 -7.82 19.51 47.84
C GLU A 498 -7.89 18.18 48.60
N ASP A 499 -8.56 17.19 48.03
CA ASP A 499 -8.93 15.90 48.63
C ASP A 499 -8.51 14.68 47.77
N GLY A 500 -8.05 14.90 46.53
CA GLY A 500 -7.68 13.82 45.60
C GLY A 500 -8.86 13.07 44.99
N SER A 501 -10.09 13.58 45.11
CA SER A 501 -11.27 13.00 44.46
C SER A 501 -11.27 13.21 42.93
N VAL A 502 -12.07 12.42 42.21
CA VAL A 502 -12.24 12.57 40.76
C VAL A 502 -13.31 13.63 40.48
N VAL A 503 -12.95 14.68 39.75
CA VAL A 503 -13.81 15.81 39.39
C VAL A 503 -14.05 15.84 37.88
N PHE A 504 -15.27 16.18 37.48
CA PHE A 504 -15.69 16.23 36.08
C PHE A 504 -15.66 17.67 35.55
N GLU A 505 -14.52 18.10 34.99
CA GLU A 505 -14.36 19.44 34.43
C GLU A 505 -15.09 19.55 33.08
N GLU A 506 -15.89 20.60 32.88
CA GLU A 506 -16.58 20.85 31.60
C GLU A 506 -15.62 21.51 30.60
N VAL A 507 -15.26 20.74 29.57
CA VAL A 507 -14.29 21.10 28.52
C VAL A 507 -14.95 21.50 27.20
N GLY A 508 -16.23 21.18 27.00
CA GLY A 508 -16.94 21.44 25.76
C GLY A 508 -18.44 21.19 25.86
N HIS A 509 -19.14 21.31 24.74
CA HIS A 509 -20.55 20.94 24.61
C HIS A 509 -20.88 20.49 23.18
N TYR A 510 -21.96 19.71 23.06
CA TYR A 510 -22.53 19.28 21.79
C TYR A 510 -23.98 19.75 21.68
N ASN A 511 -24.27 20.59 20.67
CA ASN A 511 -25.57 21.18 20.41
C ASN A 511 -26.23 20.55 19.17
N VAL A 512 -27.25 19.72 19.41
CA VAL A 512 -27.94 18.94 18.36
C VAL A 512 -28.63 19.85 17.33
N TYR A 513 -29.10 21.03 17.75
CA TYR A 513 -29.82 21.99 16.91
C TYR A 513 -28.92 22.79 15.95
N ALA A 514 -27.61 22.78 16.13
CA ALA A 514 -26.68 23.53 15.30
C ALA A 514 -26.42 22.86 13.93
N LYS A 515 -25.92 23.64 12.96
CA LYS A 515 -25.50 23.14 11.65
C LYS A 515 -24.27 22.24 11.80
N LYS A 516 -24.04 21.30 10.85
CA LYS A 516 -23.02 20.22 10.98
C LYS A 516 -21.63 20.69 11.47
N GLY A 517 -21.14 21.88 11.07
CA GLY A 517 -19.85 22.44 11.55
C GLY A 517 -19.88 23.30 12.82
N GLU A 518 -21.04 23.50 13.43
CA GLU A 518 -21.26 24.33 14.64
C GLU A 518 -21.82 23.51 15.83
N ARG A 519 -21.95 22.18 15.68
CA ARG A 519 -22.51 21.29 16.72
C ARG A 519 -21.56 21.05 17.86
N LEU A 520 -20.29 20.82 17.56
CA LEU A 520 -19.25 20.48 18.52
C LEU A 520 -18.44 21.72 18.89
N PHE A 521 -18.32 21.98 20.20
CA PHE A 521 -17.38 22.96 20.74
C PHE A 521 -16.50 22.30 21.79
N ILE A 522 -15.18 22.38 21.63
CA ILE A 522 -14.17 21.87 22.56
C ILE A 522 -13.17 22.97 22.90
N ASN A 523 -12.78 23.06 24.17
CA ASN A 523 -11.67 23.89 24.63
C ASN A 523 -10.47 23.03 24.99
N GLU A 524 -9.60 22.79 24.00
CA GLU A 524 -8.39 21.95 24.12
C GLU A 524 -7.50 22.31 25.33
N ASN A 525 -7.40 23.60 25.68
CA ASN A 525 -6.56 24.08 26.77
C ASN A 525 -6.97 23.55 28.17
N LYS A 526 -8.21 23.07 28.30
CA LYS A 526 -8.74 22.45 29.52
C LYS A 526 -8.56 20.93 29.58
N ILE A 527 -8.28 20.26 28.46
CA ILE A 527 -8.20 18.79 28.42
C ILE A 527 -6.84 18.34 28.97
N LEU A 528 -6.87 17.31 29.82
CA LEU A 528 -5.71 16.57 30.29
C LEU A 528 -5.72 15.17 29.67
N TRP A 529 -4.64 14.85 28.94
CA TRP A 529 -4.43 13.55 28.32
C TRP A 529 -3.66 12.59 29.24
N SER A 530 -3.62 11.31 28.87
CA SER A 530 -2.89 10.28 29.61
C SER A 530 -1.45 10.71 29.91
N GLY A 531 -1.03 10.57 31.17
CA GLY A 531 0.29 11.03 31.64
C GLY A 531 0.37 12.53 31.95
N PHE A 532 -0.78 13.23 32.09
CA PHE A 532 -0.87 14.67 32.34
C PHE A 532 -0.30 15.54 31.19
N SER A 533 -0.30 15.01 29.96
CA SER A 533 0.09 15.76 28.77
C SER A 533 -1.02 16.72 28.32
N LYS A 534 -0.63 17.81 27.64
CA LYS A 534 -1.52 18.70 26.89
C LYS A 534 -1.52 18.43 25.38
N GLU A 535 -0.59 17.63 24.90
CA GLU A 535 -0.50 17.24 23.49
C GLU A 535 -1.51 16.12 23.20
N VAL A 536 -2.30 16.29 22.12
CA VAL A 536 -3.26 15.30 21.64
C VAL A 536 -2.52 14.01 21.27
N PRO A 537 -2.81 12.85 21.89
CA PRO A 537 -2.09 11.63 21.60
C PRO A 537 -2.44 11.10 20.20
N PHE A 538 -1.46 10.52 19.51
CA PHE A 538 -1.66 9.88 18.20
C PHE A 538 -2.45 8.56 18.33
N SER A 539 -3.51 8.40 17.51
CA SER A 539 -4.32 7.17 17.42
C SER A 539 -4.78 6.96 15.97
N ASN A 540 -3.80 6.83 15.07
CA ASN A 540 -4.01 6.53 13.65
C ASN A 540 -3.26 5.23 13.33
N CYS A 541 -3.79 4.44 12.40
CA CYS A 541 -3.25 3.10 12.11
C CYS A 541 -1.86 3.20 11.48
N SER A 542 -1.79 4.05 10.45
CA SER A 542 -0.58 4.40 9.72
C SER A 542 -0.22 5.87 9.92
N ARG A 543 1.04 6.21 9.67
CA ARG A 543 1.50 7.60 9.62
C ARG A 543 1.37 8.13 8.20
N ASP A 544 1.07 9.40 8.08
CA ASP A 544 1.04 10.15 6.82
C ASP A 544 2.29 9.86 5.99
N CYS A 545 2.12 9.51 4.71
CA CYS A 545 3.24 9.19 3.84
C CYS A 545 4.05 10.43 3.47
N LEU A 546 5.37 10.28 3.29
CA LEU A 546 6.25 11.37 2.91
C LEU A 546 6.29 11.55 1.37
N PRO A 547 6.58 12.76 0.85
CA PRO A 547 6.82 12.96 -0.57
C PRO A 547 7.89 11.99 -1.09
N GLY A 548 7.68 11.47 -2.30
CA GLY A 548 8.44 10.35 -2.88
C GLY A 548 7.82 8.97 -2.64
N THR A 549 6.84 8.88 -1.75
CA THR A 549 6.09 7.65 -1.45
C THR A 549 4.59 7.85 -1.71
N ARG A 550 3.87 6.74 -1.84
CA ARG A 550 2.41 6.66 -1.92
C ARG A 550 1.85 5.62 -0.96
N LYS A 551 0.56 5.69 -0.70
CA LYS A 551 -0.17 4.64 0.05
C LYS A 551 -0.13 3.31 -0.70
N GLY A 552 0.32 2.26 -0.02
CA GLY A 552 0.23 0.86 -0.40
C GLY A 552 -0.87 0.16 0.39
N ILE A 553 -1.62 -0.70 -0.31
CA ILE A 553 -2.71 -1.49 0.29
C ILE A 553 -2.08 -2.70 0.98
N ILE A 554 -2.37 -2.88 2.27
CA ILE A 554 -1.98 -4.07 3.03
C ILE A 554 -3.11 -5.10 2.89
N GLU A 555 -2.82 -6.30 2.37
CA GLU A 555 -3.84 -7.35 2.22
C GLU A 555 -4.33 -7.85 3.58
N GLY A 556 -5.64 -7.67 3.84
CA GLY A 556 -6.31 -8.14 5.06
C GLY A 556 -6.58 -7.05 6.10
N GLU A 557 -5.98 -5.87 5.96
CA GLU A 557 -6.20 -4.71 6.84
C GLU A 557 -7.24 -3.73 6.23
N PRO A 558 -7.88 -2.87 7.04
CA PRO A 558 -8.84 -1.88 6.56
C PRO A 558 -8.17 -0.67 5.87
N THR A 559 -8.93 0.09 5.08
CA THR A 559 -8.40 1.11 4.14
C THR A 559 -7.62 2.28 4.76
N CYS A 560 -7.84 2.59 6.04
CA CYS A 560 -7.05 3.56 6.81
C CYS A 560 -5.64 3.06 7.18
N CYS A 561 -5.41 1.74 7.11
CA CYS A 561 -4.13 1.09 7.37
C CYS A 561 -3.43 0.86 6.04
N PHE A 562 -2.34 1.60 5.83
CA PHE A 562 -1.53 1.55 4.62
C PHE A 562 -0.04 1.52 4.98
N GLU A 563 0.76 0.89 4.13
CA GLU A 563 2.22 1.08 4.17
C GLU A 563 2.62 2.19 3.19
N CYS A 564 3.67 2.94 3.49
CA CYS A 564 4.20 3.92 2.54
C CYS A 564 5.20 3.22 1.62
N VAL A 565 4.85 3.13 0.34
CA VAL A 565 5.63 2.46 -0.70
C VAL A 565 6.25 3.52 -1.59
N ASP A 566 7.54 3.38 -1.90
CA ASP A 566 8.25 4.28 -2.81
C ASP A 566 7.55 4.32 -4.19
N CYS A 567 7.53 5.51 -4.80
CA CYS A 567 7.05 5.64 -6.18
C CYS A 567 7.95 4.85 -7.14
N PRO A 568 7.41 4.25 -8.21
CA PRO A 568 8.22 3.55 -9.20
C PRO A 568 9.07 4.51 -10.04
N ASP A 569 10.09 3.95 -10.70
CA ASP A 569 10.96 4.68 -11.63
C ASP A 569 10.17 5.38 -12.75
N GLY A 570 10.44 6.67 -12.96
CA GLY A 570 9.73 7.52 -13.92
C GLY A 570 8.43 8.15 -13.39
N GLU A 571 8.03 7.85 -12.15
CA GLU A 571 6.93 8.50 -11.44
C GLU A 571 7.43 9.29 -10.21
N TYR A 572 6.65 10.26 -9.76
CA TYR A 572 6.99 11.12 -8.61
C TYR A 572 5.77 11.45 -7.74
N SER A 573 6.03 11.90 -6.52
CA SER A 573 5.03 12.39 -5.55
C SER A 573 5.66 13.56 -4.77
N ASP A 574 5.12 14.77 -4.92
CA ASP A 574 5.60 15.97 -4.21
C ASP A 574 4.74 16.33 -2.98
N GLU A 575 3.51 15.80 -2.89
CA GLU A 575 2.60 15.97 -1.76
C GLU A 575 2.86 14.96 -0.63
N THR A 576 2.54 15.35 0.61
CA THR A 576 2.44 14.42 1.74
C THR A 576 1.14 13.63 1.65
N ASP A 577 1.22 12.34 2.00
CA ASP A 577 0.08 11.41 2.13
C ASP A 577 -0.64 11.06 0.81
N ALA A 578 0.09 11.14 -0.31
CA ALA A 578 -0.40 10.84 -1.66
C ALA A 578 -0.92 9.40 -1.81
N SER A 579 -2.05 9.23 -2.50
CA SER A 579 -2.66 7.93 -2.78
C SER A 579 -2.07 7.22 -4.02
N ALA A 580 -1.51 7.98 -4.95
CA ALA A 580 -0.86 7.51 -6.17
C ALA A 580 0.32 8.43 -6.53
N CYS A 581 1.21 7.97 -7.40
CA CYS A 581 2.30 8.76 -7.95
C CYS A 581 1.93 9.25 -9.36
N ASP A 582 2.42 10.44 -9.73
CA ASP A 582 2.23 11.01 -11.06
C ASP A 582 3.39 10.67 -11.99
N LYS A 583 3.11 10.47 -13.28
CA LYS A 583 4.16 10.13 -14.27
C LYS A 583 4.91 11.36 -14.76
N CYS A 584 6.24 11.31 -14.79
CA CYS A 584 7.07 12.40 -15.29
C CYS A 584 6.87 12.65 -16.80
N PRO A 585 6.99 13.91 -17.29
CA PRO A 585 6.93 14.23 -18.72
C PRO A 585 8.04 13.55 -19.54
N GLU A 586 7.84 13.32 -20.84
CA GLU A 586 8.69 12.46 -21.69
C GLU A 586 10.21 12.79 -21.69
N ASP A 587 10.56 14.08 -21.67
CA ASP A 587 11.96 14.58 -21.63
C ASP A 587 12.60 14.52 -20.22
N TYR A 588 11.83 14.14 -19.20
CA TYR A 588 12.22 14.13 -17.80
C TYR A 588 12.12 12.71 -17.19
N TRP A 589 12.72 12.54 -16.02
CA TRP A 589 12.84 11.31 -15.25
C TRP A 589 12.69 11.62 -13.76
N SER A 590 12.30 10.65 -12.92
CA SER A 590 12.25 10.85 -11.48
C SER A 590 13.66 11.07 -10.89
N ASN A 591 13.79 11.91 -9.86
CA ASN A 591 15.01 11.96 -9.05
C ASN A 591 15.13 10.72 -8.14
N GLU A 592 16.30 10.48 -7.53
CA GLU A 592 16.55 9.33 -6.64
C GLU A 592 15.57 9.20 -5.46
N ASN A 593 14.94 10.31 -5.05
CA ASN A 593 13.94 10.35 -3.97
C ASN A 593 12.50 10.42 -4.50
N HIS A 594 12.26 10.22 -5.80
CA HIS A 594 10.94 10.26 -6.48
C HIS A 594 10.02 11.44 -6.11
N THR A 595 10.61 12.59 -5.77
CA THR A 595 9.96 13.82 -5.31
C THR A 595 9.85 14.88 -6.40
N SER A 596 10.60 14.75 -7.49
CA SER A 596 10.59 15.72 -8.59
C SER A 596 11.16 15.13 -9.89
N CYS A 597 10.74 15.69 -11.01
CA CYS A 597 11.23 15.28 -12.33
C CYS A 597 12.47 16.09 -12.76
N ILE A 598 13.57 15.41 -13.09
CA ILE A 598 14.84 15.95 -13.61
C ILE A 598 14.99 15.64 -15.12
N PRO A 599 15.69 16.47 -15.92
CA PRO A 599 15.82 16.23 -17.36
C PRO A 599 16.71 15.01 -17.66
N LYS A 600 16.30 14.16 -18.61
CA LYS A 600 17.03 12.95 -19.03
C LYS A 600 18.41 13.27 -19.62
N GLN A 601 19.36 12.36 -19.42
CA GLN A 601 20.72 12.50 -19.96
C GLN A 601 20.77 12.17 -21.46
N ILE A 602 21.66 12.82 -22.21
CA ILE A 602 21.74 12.69 -23.68
C ILE A 602 23.04 11.99 -24.07
N GLU A 603 22.95 10.83 -24.73
CA GLU A 603 24.12 10.08 -25.22
C GLU A 603 24.26 10.06 -26.77
N PHE A 604 25.49 10.22 -27.22
CA PHE A 604 25.94 10.08 -28.62
C PHE A 604 27.43 9.70 -28.68
N LEU A 605 27.91 9.21 -29.82
CA LEU A 605 29.33 8.86 -30.02
C LEU A 605 30.22 10.11 -30.04
N SER A 606 30.79 10.47 -28.90
CA SER A 606 31.52 11.73 -28.73
C SER A 606 32.98 11.64 -29.20
N TRP A 607 33.53 12.78 -29.64
CA TRP A 607 34.96 12.97 -29.89
C TRP A 607 35.84 12.76 -28.65
N THR A 608 35.26 12.90 -27.45
CA THR A 608 35.95 12.79 -26.16
C THR A 608 35.93 11.37 -25.57
N GLU A 609 35.09 10.46 -26.10
CA GLU A 609 35.02 9.08 -25.62
C GLU A 609 36.20 8.24 -26.15
N PRO A 610 36.68 7.22 -25.40
CA PRO A 610 37.82 6.40 -25.82
C PRO A 610 37.68 5.77 -27.22
N PHE A 611 36.47 5.32 -27.58
CA PHE A 611 36.18 4.79 -28.91
C PHE A 611 36.27 5.86 -30.01
N GLY A 612 35.67 7.04 -29.81
CA GLY A 612 35.74 8.15 -30.76
C GLY A 612 37.18 8.63 -30.99
N ILE A 613 37.97 8.72 -29.92
CA ILE A 613 39.41 9.06 -29.99
C ILE A 613 40.16 8.02 -30.83
N ALA A 614 39.99 6.72 -30.54
CA ALA A 614 40.70 5.65 -31.24
C ALA A 614 40.39 5.64 -32.75
N LEU A 615 39.12 5.74 -33.14
CA LEU A 615 38.71 5.76 -34.55
C LEU A 615 39.25 6.99 -35.28
N THR A 616 39.26 8.15 -34.62
CA THR A 616 39.82 9.40 -35.17
C THR A 616 41.32 9.26 -35.44
N LEU A 617 42.09 8.67 -34.51
CA LEU A 617 43.53 8.45 -34.67
C LEU A 617 43.83 7.53 -35.88
N PHE A 618 43.07 6.44 -36.06
CA PHE A 618 43.24 5.57 -37.22
C PHE A 618 42.86 6.25 -38.55
N ALA A 619 41.80 7.06 -38.58
CA ALA A 619 41.44 7.84 -39.76
C ALA A 619 42.53 8.85 -40.17
N VAL A 620 43.04 9.63 -39.20
CA VAL A 620 44.13 10.60 -39.42
C VAL A 620 45.43 9.91 -39.87
N LEU A 621 45.76 8.75 -39.29
CA LEU A 621 46.89 7.93 -39.73
C LEU A 621 46.73 7.47 -41.19
N GLY A 622 45.52 7.06 -41.59
CA GLY A 622 45.20 6.69 -42.98
C GLY A 622 45.36 7.86 -43.96
N ILE A 623 44.90 9.06 -43.59
CA ILE A 623 45.08 10.31 -44.35
C ILE A 623 46.56 10.63 -44.53
N PHE A 624 47.35 10.57 -43.44
CA PHE A 624 48.78 10.84 -43.45
C PHE A 624 49.55 9.85 -44.33
N LEU A 625 49.32 8.56 -44.16
CA LEU A 625 49.97 7.50 -44.96
C LEU A 625 49.60 7.61 -46.44
N THR A 626 48.34 7.86 -46.78
CA THR A 626 47.91 8.04 -48.18
C THR A 626 48.55 9.26 -48.82
N SER A 627 48.62 10.37 -48.08
CA SER A 627 49.28 11.61 -48.51
C SER A 627 50.78 11.42 -48.72
N PHE A 628 51.46 10.67 -47.85
CA PHE A 628 52.87 10.30 -48.02
C PHE A 628 53.09 9.48 -49.30
N VAL A 629 52.26 8.46 -49.56
CA VAL A 629 52.34 7.65 -50.78
C VAL A 629 52.11 8.51 -52.04
N LEU A 630 51.14 9.44 -52.00
CA LEU A 630 50.90 10.40 -53.09
C LEU A 630 52.09 11.34 -53.31
N GLY A 631 52.73 11.82 -52.24
CA GLY A 631 53.96 12.60 -52.30
C GLY A 631 55.12 11.83 -52.96
N VAL A 632 55.30 10.56 -52.62
CA VAL A 632 56.31 9.68 -53.26
C VAL A 632 56.00 9.48 -54.75
N PHE A 633 54.74 9.19 -55.11
CA PHE A 633 54.32 8.97 -56.51
C PHE A 633 54.37 10.25 -57.38
N THR A 634 54.19 11.44 -56.80
CA THR A 634 54.35 12.72 -57.51
C THR A 634 55.82 13.11 -57.65
N ARG A 635 56.64 12.96 -56.58
CA ARG A 635 58.09 13.25 -56.62
C ARG A 635 58.84 12.34 -57.60
N PHE A 636 58.52 11.04 -57.61
CA PHE A 636 59.16 10.05 -58.50
C PHE A 636 58.39 9.79 -59.81
N ARG A 637 57.52 10.72 -60.25
CA ARG A 637 56.65 10.60 -61.46
C ARG A 637 57.35 10.16 -62.75
N ASN A 638 58.65 10.41 -62.86
CA ASN A 638 59.45 10.10 -64.04
C ASN A 638 60.03 8.67 -64.08
N THR A 639 59.97 7.93 -62.98
CA THR A 639 60.54 6.57 -62.86
C THR A 639 59.78 5.54 -63.72
N PRO A 640 60.46 4.49 -64.22
CA PRO A 640 59.83 3.47 -65.06
C PRO A 640 58.71 2.70 -64.33
N ILE A 641 58.83 2.46 -63.02
CA ILE A 641 57.81 1.76 -62.22
C ILE A 641 56.49 2.55 -62.14
N VAL A 642 56.55 3.87 -61.87
CA VAL A 642 55.34 4.72 -61.82
C VAL A 642 54.72 4.88 -63.22
N LYS A 643 55.56 5.02 -64.27
CA LYS A 643 55.09 5.08 -65.66
C LYS A 643 54.42 3.78 -66.12
N ALA A 644 54.97 2.61 -65.77
CA ALA A 644 54.39 1.30 -66.10
C ALA A 644 53.02 1.07 -65.41
N THR A 645 52.81 1.65 -64.22
CA THR A 645 51.61 1.47 -63.39
C THR A 645 50.39 2.30 -63.87
N ASN A 646 50.55 3.15 -64.90
CA ASN A 646 49.63 4.23 -65.27
C ASN A 646 49.49 5.29 -64.16
N ARG A 647 50.26 6.38 -64.29
CA ARG A 647 50.38 7.40 -63.24
C ARG A 647 49.03 8.06 -62.92
N GLU A 648 48.23 8.39 -63.92
CA GLU A 648 47.02 9.20 -63.72
C GLU A 648 45.89 8.41 -63.01
N LEU A 649 45.68 7.14 -63.38
CA LEU A 649 44.77 6.25 -62.63
C LEU A 649 45.27 5.96 -61.21
N SER A 650 46.58 5.99 -60.98
CA SER A 650 47.16 5.80 -59.64
C SER A 650 46.99 7.06 -58.78
N TYR A 651 47.03 8.25 -59.37
CA TYR A 651 46.71 9.51 -58.68
C TYR A 651 45.22 9.57 -58.32
N LEU A 652 44.29 9.21 -59.23
CA LEU A 652 42.87 9.11 -58.89
C LEU A 652 42.60 8.09 -57.78
N LEU A 653 43.25 6.92 -57.82
CA LEU A 653 43.08 5.90 -56.79
C LEU A 653 43.55 6.37 -55.40
N LEU A 654 44.68 7.08 -55.33
CA LEU A 654 45.18 7.66 -54.07
C LEU A 654 44.32 8.83 -53.57
N PHE A 655 43.81 9.68 -54.48
CA PHE A 655 42.84 10.73 -54.14
C PHE A 655 41.53 10.14 -53.60
N SER A 656 41.05 9.06 -54.21
CA SER A 656 39.85 8.33 -53.75
C SER A 656 40.03 7.76 -52.35
N LEU A 657 41.20 7.16 -52.06
CA LEU A 657 41.51 6.63 -50.72
C LEU A 657 41.63 7.75 -49.67
N LEU A 658 42.15 8.92 -50.05
CA LEU A 658 42.15 10.10 -49.18
C LEU A 658 40.72 10.51 -48.80
N CYS A 659 39.81 10.53 -49.78
CA CYS A 659 38.38 10.79 -49.55
C CYS A 659 37.73 9.70 -48.68
N CYS A 660 38.07 8.42 -48.87
CA CYS A 660 37.59 7.33 -48.00
C CYS A 660 37.99 7.55 -46.54
N PHE A 661 39.27 7.80 -46.23
CA PHE A 661 39.71 8.06 -44.86
C PHE A 661 39.18 9.38 -44.26
N SER A 662 38.88 10.38 -45.09
CA SER A 662 38.16 11.59 -44.63
C SER A 662 36.69 11.32 -44.35
N SER A 663 36.02 10.45 -45.13
CA SER A 663 34.59 10.19 -44.99
C SER A 663 34.19 9.57 -43.65
N SER A 664 35.05 8.74 -43.04
CA SER A 664 34.83 8.17 -41.70
C SER A 664 34.75 9.21 -40.58
N LEU A 665 35.29 10.42 -40.75
CA LEU A 665 35.23 11.47 -39.73
C LEU A 665 33.83 12.08 -39.60
N PHE A 666 32.97 12.00 -40.64
CA PHE A 666 31.61 12.53 -40.58
C PHE A 666 30.67 11.70 -39.69
N PHE A 667 31.07 10.48 -39.31
CA PHE A 667 30.30 9.56 -38.46
C PHE A 667 30.53 9.80 -36.95
N ILE A 668 31.55 10.58 -36.57
CA ILE A 668 31.92 10.86 -35.18
C ILE A 668 31.37 12.24 -34.77
N GLY A 669 30.91 12.36 -33.53
CA GLY A 669 30.32 13.59 -32.99
C GLY A 669 28.81 13.68 -33.12
N GLU A 670 28.25 14.74 -32.53
CA GLU A 670 26.81 14.96 -32.42
C GLU A 670 26.12 14.90 -33.80
N PRO A 671 25.10 14.03 -33.97
CA PRO A 671 24.43 13.82 -35.25
C PRO A 671 23.51 15.00 -35.59
N GLN A 672 24.05 15.99 -36.27
CA GLN A 672 23.30 17.10 -36.85
C GLN A 672 22.67 16.70 -38.20
N ASN A 673 21.50 17.22 -38.54
CA ASN A 673 20.79 16.92 -39.81
C ASN A 673 21.66 17.01 -41.08
N TRP A 674 22.61 17.95 -41.13
CA TRP A 674 23.54 18.07 -42.27
C TRP A 674 24.63 16.98 -42.27
N THR A 675 25.09 16.52 -41.10
CA THR A 675 26.06 15.41 -40.99
C THR A 675 25.42 14.08 -41.42
N CYS A 676 24.21 13.77 -40.95
CA CYS A 676 23.49 12.55 -41.33
C CYS A 676 23.35 12.43 -42.86
N ARG A 677 23.00 13.53 -43.55
CA ARG A 677 22.88 13.57 -45.02
C ARG A 677 24.21 13.41 -45.78
N LEU A 678 25.35 13.63 -45.13
CA LEU A 678 26.66 13.52 -45.78
C LEU A 678 27.37 12.19 -45.52
N ARG A 679 27.16 11.55 -44.36
CA ARG A 679 27.81 10.30 -43.91
C ARG A 679 27.86 9.23 -45.00
N GLN A 680 26.69 8.68 -45.36
CA GLN A 680 26.60 7.54 -46.29
C GLN A 680 26.95 7.91 -47.74
N PRO A 681 26.50 9.05 -48.32
CA PRO A 681 26.89 9.43 -49.69
C PRO A 681 28.38 9.70 -49.87
N ALA A 682 29.04 10.36 -48.90
CA ALA A 682 30.48 10.65 -48.98
C ALA A 682 31.32 9.37 -48.95
N PHE A 683 30.94 8.41 -48.09
CA PHE A 683 31.50 7.07 -48.07
C PHE A 683 31.30 6.35 -49.41
N GLY A 684 30.05 6.18 -49.85
CA GLY A 684 29.71 5.36 -51.03
C GLY A 684 30.34 5.85 -52.34
N ILE A 685 30.30 7.17 -52.59
CA ILE A 685 30.91 7.77 -53.79
C ILE A 685 32.44 7.57 -53.78
N SER A 686 33.09 7.77 -52.63
CA SER A 686 34.54 7.59 -52.48
C SER A 686 34.98 6.15 -52.69
N PHE A 687 34.20 5.17 -52.22
CA PHE A 687 34.51 3.75 -52.42
C PHE A 687 34.26 3.28 -53.85
N VAL A 688 33.16 3.70 -54.48
CA VAL A 688 32.89 3.37 -55.88
C VAL A 688 33.95 3.95 -56.81
N LEU A 689 34.44 5.18 -56.57
CA LEU A 689 35.55 5.75 -57.32
C LEU A 689 36.83 4.91 -57.19
N CYS A 690 37.15 4.46 -55.97
CA CYS A 690 38.31 3.62 -55.69
C CYS A 690 38.22 2.27 -56.43
N ILE A 691 37.10 1.57 -56.31
CA ILE A 691 36.87 0.27 -56.98
C ILE A 691 36.84 0.44 -58.51
N SER A 692 36.21 1.50 -59.02
CA SER A 692 36.19 1.82 -60.46
C SER A 692 37.60 2.00 -61.03
N CYS A 693 38.48 2.74 -60.32
CA CYS A 693 39.87 2.88 -60.73
C CYS A 693 40.61 1.53 -60.80
N ILE A 694 40.36 0.61 -59.85
CA ILE A 694 40.98 -0.72 -59.83
C ILE A 694 40.39 -1.63 -60.94
N LEU A 695 39.09 -1.56 -61.19
CA LEU A 695 38.40 -2.27 -62.26
C LEU A 695 38.94 -1.87 -63.65
N VAL A 696 39.05 -0.57 -63.93
CA VAL A 696 39.60 -0.09 -65.21
C VAL A 696 41.08 -0.45 -65.35
N LYS A 697 41.85 -0.38 -64.26
CA LYS A 697 43.26 -0.79 -64.22
C LYS A 697 43.45 -2.29 -64.49
N THR A 698 42.62 -3.16 -63.91
CA THR A 698 42.69 -4.63 -64.13
C THR A 698 42.17 -5.05 -65.50
N ASN A 699 41.07 -4.44 -65.97
CA ASN A 699 40.52 -4.69 -67.31
C ASN A 699 41.52 -4.32 -68.42
N ARG A 700 42.21 -3.18 -68.29
CA ARG A 700 43.31 -2.80 -69.20
C ARG A 700 44.39 -3.89 -69.28
N VAL A 701 44.80 -4.45 -68.14
CA VAL A 701 45.83 -5.52 -68.11
C VAL A 701 45.32 -6.76 -68.86
N LEU A 702 44.10 -7.21 -68.58
CA LEU A 702 43.51 -8.38 -69.27
C LEU A 702 43.45 -8.20 -70.80
N LEU A 703 43.00 -7.03 -71.27
CA LEU A 703 42.82 -6.78 -72.70
C LEU A 703 44.14 -6.69 -73.47
N VAL A 704 45.23 -6.27 -72.83
CA VAL A 704 46.58 -6.27 -73.44
C VAL A 704 47.12 -7.69 -73.64
N PHE A 705 46.75 -8.65 -72.78
CA PHE A 705 47.33 -10.01 -72.81
C PHE A 705 46.42 -11.11 -73.39
N GLU A 706 45.08 -11.00 -73.31
CA GLU A 706 44.17 -12.03 -73.85
C GLU A 706 43.68 -11.77 -75.30
N ALA A 707 44.00 -10.61 -75.89
CA ALA A 707 43.97 -10.32 -77.32
C ALA A 707 42.84 -10.98 -78.16
N LYS A 708 41.57 -10.75 -77.80
CA LYS A 708 40.37 -11.13 -78.59
C LYS A 708 39.76 -9.94 -79.35
N ILE A 709 40.56 -9.11 -80.04
CA ILE A 709 40.06 -7.94 -80.79
C ILE A 709 40.72 -7.84 -82.17
N PRO A 710 39.95 -7.69 -83.27
CA PRO A 710 40.50 -7.54 -84.61
C PRO A 710 41.18 -6.17 -84.80
N THR A 711 42.37 -6.18 -85.41
CA THR A 711 43.30 -5.04 -85.42
C THR A 711 43.17 -4.12 -86.63
N SER A 712 42.28 -3.12 -86.56
CA SER A 712 42.40 -1.91 -87.40
C SER A 712 41.83 -0.64 -86.75
N LEU A 713 40.53 -0.56 -86.46
CA LEU A 713 39.90 0.68 -85.95
C LEU A 713 40.14 0.97 -84.46
N HIS A 714 40.06 -0.04 -83.60
CA HIS A 714 39.86 0.21 -82.16
C HIS A 714 41.10 0.75 -81.42
N ARG A 715 42.31 0.57 -81.98
CA ARG A 715 43.60 0.99 -81.38
C ARG A 715 43.72 2.52 -81.23
N LYS A 716 42.94 3.31 -81.98
CA LYS A 716 42.91 4.78 -81.87
C LYS A 716 41.89 5.28 -80.82
N TRP A 717 40.90 4.45 -80.45
CA TRP A 717 39.84 4.81 -79.49
C TRP A 717 40.14 4.31 -78.06
N TRP A 718 40.98 3.27 -77.88
CA TRP A 718 41.55 2.85 -76.59
C TRP A 718 42.63 3.82 -76.03
N GLY A 719 42.35 5.12 -76.09
CA GLY A 719 43.19 6.18 -75.51
C GLY A 719 42.94 6.37 -74.01
N LEU A 720 43.74 7.25 -73.39
CA LEU A 720 43.64 7.59 -71.96
C LEU A 720 42.23 8.08 -71.58
N ASN A 721 41.59 8.86 -72.46
CA ASN A 721 40.27 9.45 -72.25
C ASN A 721 39.16 8.39 -72.06
N LEU A 722 39.24 7.24 -72.73
CA LEU A 722 38.24 6.17 -72.60
C LEU A 722 38.32 5.49 -71.22
N GLN A 723 39.51 5.45 -70.60
CA GLN A 723 39.71 4.91 -69.26
C GLN A 723 39.05 5.81 -68.21
N PHE A 724 39.22 7.13 -68.32
CA PHE A 724 38.53 8.09 -67.45
C PHE A 724 37.02 8.10 -67.66
N LEU A 725 36.55 8.01 -68.91
CA LEU A 725 35.12 7.93 -69.22
C LEU A 725 34.48 6.72 -68.54
N LEU A 726 35.15 5.56 -68.53
CA LEU A 726 34.65 4.35 -67.87
C LEU A 726 34.65 4.46 -66.34
N VAL A 727 35.69 5.05 -65.73
CA VAL A 727 35.69 5.34 -64.27
C VAL A 727 34.54 6.30 -63.93
N PHE A 728 34.40 7.38 -64.68
CA PHE A 728 33.37 8.39 -64.49
C PHE A 728 31.96 7.80 -64.61
N LEU A 729 31.72 6.97 -65.62
CA LEU A 729 30.42 6.31 -65.83
C LEU A 729 30.03 5.41 -64.64
N CYS A 730 30.95 4.61 -64.12
CA CYS A 730 30.70 3.79 -62.92
C CYS A 730 30.43 4.65 -61.68
N THR A 731 31.16 5.74 -61.47
CA THR A 731 30.89 6.66 -60.34
C THR A 731 29.60 7.46 -60.50
N PHE A 732 29.23 7.80 -61.75
CA PHE A 732 28.02 8.56 -62.03
C PHE A 732 26.75 7.80 -61.63
N VAL A 733 26.72 6.48 -61.83
CA VAL A 733 25.62 5.62 -61.34
C VAL A 733 25.47 5.74 -59.82
N GLN A 734 26.57 5.70 -59.06
CA GLN A 734 26.51 5.87 -57.61
C GLN A 734 26.05 7.27 -57.18
N ILE A 735 26.48 8.32 -57.88
CA ILE A 735 26.03 9.69 -57.63
C ILE A 735 24.50 9.80 -57.83
N VAL A 736 23.96 9.20 -58.90
CA VAL A 736 22.51 9.18 -59.16
C VAL A 736 21.75 8.43 -58.05
N ILE A 737 22.26 7.28 -57.58
CA ILE A 737 21.67 6.55 -56.45
C ILE A 737 21.63 7.43 -55.18
N CYS A 738 22.73 8.11 -54.86
CA CYS A 738 22.79 9.00 -53.70
C CYS A 738 21.84 10.21 -53.82
N VAL A 739 21.73 10.82 -55.00
CA VAL A 739 20.82 11.96 -55.24
C VAL A 739 19.35 11.55 -55.12
N ILE A 740 18.99 10.37 -55.64
CA ILE A 740 17.62 9.84 -55.50
C ILE A 740 17.30 9.59 -54.02
N TRP A 741 18.20 8.96 -53.26
CA TRP A 741 18.00 8.71 -51.82
C TRP A 741 17.82 10.02 -51.04
N LEU A 742 18.71 11.00 -51.22
CA LEU A 742 18.61 12.30 -50.55
C LEU A 742 17.35 13.09 -50.92
N TYR A 743 16.71 12.79 -52.06
CA TYR A 743 15.45 13.40 -52.45
C TYR A 743 14.22 12.66 -51.90
N THR A 744 14.23 11.32 -51.89
CA THR A 744 13.05 10.53 -51.49
C THR A 744 12.95 10.27 -49.99
N ALA A 745 14.08 10.08 -49.31
CA ALA A 745 14.15 9.76 -47.89
C ALA A 745 15.50 10.24 -47.29
N PRO A 746 15.71 11.56 -47.15
CA PRO A 746 16.95 12.11 -46.60
C PRO A 746 17.16 11.66 -45.16
N PRO A 747 18.36 11.16 -44.79
CA PRO A 747 18.70 10.87 -43.39
C PRO A 747 18.56 12.11 -42.49
N SER A 748 18.12 11.90 -41.26
CA SER A 748 17.86 12.96 -40.27
C SER A 748 18.30 12.55 -38.87
N SER A 749 18.58 13.54 -38.02
CA SER A 749 18.81 13.32 -36.59
C SER A 749 17.52 12.86 -35.92
N TYR A 750 17.56 11.72 -35.23
CA TYR A 750 16.43 11.16 -34.47
C TYR A 750 16.84 11.02 -33.00
N ARG A 751 15.96 11.46 -32.10
CA ARG A 751 16.05 11.19 -30.66
C ARG A 751 15.18 9.99 -30.37
N ASN A 752 15.75 8.94 -29.80
CA ASN A 752 14.94 7.78 -29.42
C ASN A 752 14.39 7.98 -28.01
N HIS A 753 13.07 8.01 -27.90
CA HIS A 753 12.32 8.11 -26.64
C HIS A 753 11.65 6.77 -26.24
N GLU A 754 11.78 5.72 -27.06
CA GLU A 754 11.06 4.43 -26.90
C GLU A 754 11.67 3.47 -25.85
N LEU A 755 12.77 3.86 -25.21
CA LEU A 755 13.35 3.12 -24.09
C LEU A 755 12.97 3.83 -22.79
N GLU A 756 12.42 3.08 -21.83
CA GLU A 756 12.02 3.56 -20.49
C GLU A 756 13.24 3.77 -19.56
N ASP A 757 14.31 4.35 -20.11
CA ASP A 757 15.60 4.57 -19.45
C ASP A 757 15.81 6.06 -19.11
N GLU A 758 16.74 6.33 -18.19
CA GLU A 758 17.25 7.67 -17.83
C GLU A 758 17.91 8.42 -19.03
N ILE A 759 18.16 7.72 -20.14
CA ILE A 759 19.06 8.15 -21.23
C ILE A 759 18.34 8.25 -22.58
N ILE A 760 18.41 9.43 -23.21
CA ILE A 760 17.98 9.68 -24.58
C ILE A 760 19.16 9.48 -25.54
N PHE A 761 19.07 8.49 -26.42
CA PHE A 761 20.04 8.29 -27.50
C PHE A 761 19.73 9.18 -28.71
N ILE A 762 20.70 9.96 -29.18
CA ILE A 762 20.59 10.67 -30.47
C ILE A 762 21.39 9.92 -31.54
N THR A 763 20.70 9.50 -32.60
CA THR A 763 21.29 8.78 -33.73
C THR A 763 20.88 9.40 -35.07
N CYS A 764 21.55 9.04 -36.17
CA CYS A 764 21.05 9.36 -37.51
C CYS A 764 20.11 8.25 -37.97
N HIS A 765 18.83 8.58 -38.18
CA HIS A 765 17.90 7.67 -38.82
C HIS A 765 18.10 7.74 -40.34
N GLU A 766 18.42 6.60 -40.97
CA GLU A 766 18.77 6.52 -42.40
C GLU A 766 17.59 6.74 -43.37
N GLY A 767 16.37 6.84 -42.85
CA GLY A 767 15.15 7.14 -43.60
C GLY A 767 14.62 5.97 -44.45
N SER A 768 15.50 5.27 -45.16
CA SER A 768 15.15 4.10 -45.98
C SER A 768 16.26 3.05 -45.98
N LEU A 769 16.01 1.93 -45.28
CA LEU A 769 16.89 0.75 -45.29
C LEU A 769 17.11 0.21 -46.73
N MET A 770 16.10 0.32 -47.59
CA MET A 770 16.17 -0.09 -48.99
C MET A 770 17.18 0.76 -49.78
N ALA A 771 17.24 2.07 -49.53
CA ALA A 771 18.18 2.96 -50.21
C ALA A 771 19.63 2.72 -49.78
N LEU A 772 19.86 2.52 -48.48
CA LEU A 772 21.16 2.05 -47.95
C LEU A 772 21.57 0.71 -48.58
N GLY A 773 20.62 -0.23 -48.70
CA GLY A 773 20.80 -1.51 -49.38
C GLY A 773 21.21 -1.37 -50.86
N PHE A 774 20.63 -0.42 -51.61
CA PHE A 774 21.04 -0.14 -52.99
C PHE A 774 22.47 0.44 -53.09
N LEU A 775 22.87 1.34 -52.18
CA LEU A 775 24.22 1.90 -52.15
C LEU A 775 25.30 0.85 -51.87
N ILE A 776 25.09 0.03 -50.83
CA ILE A 776 26.02 -1.05 -50.47
C ILE A 776 25.99 -2.13 -51.55
N GLY A 777 24.80 -2.50 -52.05
CA GLY A 777 24.61 -3.51 -53.09
C GLY A 777 25.33 -3.18 -54.41
N TYR A 778 25.25 -1.93 -54.89
CA TYR A 778 25.99 -1.50 -56.08
C TYR A 778 27.50 -1.57 -55.86
N THR A 779 27.98 -1.13 -54.68
CA THR A 779 29.39 -1.17 -54.30
C THR A 779 29.93 -2.60 -54.27
N CYS A 780 29.19 -3.55 -53.67
CA CYS A 780 29.53 -4.96 -53.64
C CYS A 780 29.48 -5.64 -55.03
N LEU A 781 28.49 -5.29 -55.86
CA LEU A 781 28.41 -5.77 -57.25
C LEU A 781 29.64 -5.33 -58.07
N LEU A 782 30.02 -4.06 -57.97
CA LEU A 782 31.20 -3.53 -58.64
C LEU A 782 32.50 -4.18 -58.12
N ALA A 783 32.59 -4.41 -56.80
CA ALA A 783 33.68 -5.17 -56.19
C ALA A 783 33.76 -6.61 -56.71
N ALA A 784 32.63 -7.28 -56.95
CA ALA A 784 32.58 -8.67 -57.43
C ALA A 784 33.05 -8.77 -58.89
N ILE A 785 32.63 -7.83 -59.73
CA ILE A 785 33.11 -7.68 -61.11
C ILE A 785 34.62 -7.40 -61.10
N CYS A 786 35.10 -6.49 -60.23
CA CYS A 786 36.52 -6.19 -60.06
C CYS A 786 37.32 -7.43 -59.62
N PHE A 787 36.84 -8.18 -58.63
CA PHE A 787 37.46 -9.40 -58.13
C PHE A 787 37.51 -10.50 -59.21
N PHE A 788 36.45 -10.68 -60.00
CA PHE A 788 36.45 -11.63 -61.12
C PHE A 788 37.55 -11.32 -62.14
N PHE A 789 37.67 -10.05 -62.55
CA PHE A 789 38.73 -9.63 -63.47
C PHE A 789 40.12 -9.72 -62.83
N ALA A 790 40.28 -9.32 -61.57
CA ALA A 790 41.53 -9.47 -60.83
C ALA A 790 41.94 -10.96 -60.74
N PHE A 791 41.02 -11.86 -60.40
CA PHE A 791 41.26 -13.30 -60.29
C PHE A 791 41.65 -13.91 -61.63
N LYS A 792 41.00 -13.49 -62.72
CA LYS A 792 41.40 -13.87 -64.09
C LYS A 792 42.82 -13.42 -64.40
N SER A 793 43.18 -12.19 -64.01
CA SER A 793 44.51 -11.60 -64.26
C SER A 793 45.63 -12.30 -63.46
N ARG A 794 45.33 -13.02 -62.37
CA ARG A 794 46.32 -13.79 -61.59
C ARG A 794 47.07 -14.87 -62.38
N LYS A 795 46.49 -15.35 -63.49
CA LYS A 795 47.11 -16.34 -64.40
C LYS A 795 48.05 -15.71 -65.45
N LEU A 796 47.99 -14.39 -65.64
CA LEU A 796 48.88 -13.67 -66.55
C LEU A 796 50.27 -13.51 -65.92
N PRO A 797 51.35 -13.91 -66.60
CA PRO A 797 52.69 -13.72 -66.07
C PRO A 797 53.37 -12.55 -66.79
N GLU A 798 53.45 -11.39 -66.13
CA GLU A 798 54.48 -10.40 -66.46
C GLU A 798 54.88 -9.51 -65.25
N ASN A 799 56.10 -9.78 -64.78
CA ASN A 799 57.07 -8.90 -64.11
C ASN A 799 56.80 -8.26 -62.75
N PHE A 800 55.56 -8.03 -62.30
CA PHE A 800 55.31 -7.66 -60.89
C PHE A 800 54.08 -8.38 -60.33
N ASN A 801 54.13 -8.78 -59.05
CA ASN A 801 53.04 -9.49 -58.34
C ASN A 801 51.74 -8.64 -58.15
N GLU A 802 51.60 -7.52 -58.86
CA GLU A 802 50.52 -6.54 -58.73
C GLU A 802 49.13 -7.15 -58.89
N ALA A 803 48.91 -8.01 -59.90
CA ALA A 803 47.64 -8.73 -60.06
C ALA A 803 47.26 -9.58 -58.84
N LYS A 804 48.25 -10.23 -58.20
CA LYS A 804 48.03 -11.02 -56.97
C LYS A 804 47.68 -10.11 -55.79
N PHE A 805 48.41 -9.02 -55.61
CA PHE A 805 48.12 -8.06 -54.54
C PHE A 805 46.76 -7.39 -54.70
N ILE A 806 46.33 -7.08 -55.93
CA ILE A 806 44.97 -6.60 -56.19
C ILE A 806 43.93 -7.69 -55.83
N THR A 807 44.16 -8.97 -56.16
CA THR A 807 43.24 -10.05 -55.72
C THR A 807 43.18 -10.22 -54.20
N PHE A 808 44.30 -10.09 -53.49
CA PHE A 808 44.31 -10.15 -52.02
C PHE A 808 43.57 -8.96 -51.40
N SER A 809 43.76 -7.77 -51.96
CA SER A 809 43.09 -6.54 -51.53
C SER A 809 41.56 -6.63 -51.69
N MET A 810 41.09 -7.09 -52.85
CA MET A 810 39.66 -7.33 -53.11
C MET A 810 39.09 -8.45 -52.22
N LEU A 811 39.89 -9.46 -51.85
CA LEU A 811 39.44 -10.51 -50.93
C LEU A 811 39.26 -9.97 -49.49
N ILE A 812 40.20 -9.15 -49.00
CA ILE A 812 40.08 -8.48 -47.70
C ILE A 812 38.84 -7.59 -47.66
N PHE A 813 38.58 -6.84 -48.75
CA PHE A 813 37.37 -6.04 -48.90
C PHE A 813 36.09 -6.87 -48.69
N PHE A 814 35.98 -8.04 -49.33
CA PHE A 814 34.81 -8.90 -49.14
C PHE A 814 34.65 -9.44 -47.73
N ILE A 815 35.74 -9.84 -47.07
CA ILE A 815 35.69 -10.34 -45.69
C ILE A 815 35.13 -9.25 -44.76
N VAL A 816 35.63 -8.02 -44.87
CA VAL A 816 35.17 -6.88 -44.07
C VAL A 816 33.68 -6.58 -44.29
N TRP A 817 33.23 -6.51 -45.55
CA TRP A 817 31.82 -6.19 -45.85
C TRP A 817 30.84 -7.32 -45.54
N ILE A 818 31.26 -8.59 -45.60
CA ILE A 818 30.44 -9.72 -45.14
C ILE A 818 30.32 -9.72 -43.62
N SER A 819 31.40 -9.43 -42.88
CA SER A 819 31.38 -9.31 -41.41
C SER A 819 30.64 -8.08 -40.90
N PHE A 820 30.56 -7.01 -41.69
CA PHE A 820 29.83 -5.78 -41.33
C PHE A 820 28.32 -6.02 -41.16
N ILE A 821 27.68 -6.78 -42.06
CA ILE A 821 26.22 -6.97 -42.07
C ILE A 821 25.67 -7.52 -40.73
N PRO A 822 26.18 -8.65 -40.17
CA PRO A 822 25.68 -9.14 -38.88
C PRO A 822 26.05 -8.21 -37.72
N ALA A 823 27.22 -7.56 -37.76
CA ALA A 823 27.66 -6.66 -36.70
C ALA A 823 26.82 -5.36 -36.65
N TYR A 824 26.36 -4.86 -37.79
CA TYR A 824 25.43 -3.74 -37.88
C TYR A 824 24.05 -4.12 -37.31
N ALA A 825 23.55 -5.31 -37.63
CA ALA A 825 22.24 -5.79 -37.16
C ALA A 825 22.20 -6.18 -35.67
N SER A 826 23.34 -6.54 -35.06
CA SER A 826 23.42 -6.93 -33.64
C SER A 826 23.70 -5.78 -32.67
N THR A 827 23.94 -4.57 -33.18
CA THR A 827 24.43 -3.42 -32.39
C THR A 827 23.32 -2.38 -32.28
N TYR A 828 23.20 -1.77 -31.10
CA TYR A 828 22.19 -0.73 -30.81
C TYR A 828 22.86 0.55 -30.24
N GLY A 829 22.12 1.66 -30.22
CA GLY A 829 22.57 2.94 -29.67
C GLY A 829 23.82 3.52 -30.36
N LYS A 830 24.68 4.17 -29.58
CA LYS A 830 25.86 4.92 -30.08
C LYS A 830 26.92 4.05 -30.82
N PHE A 831 26.90 2.74 -30.64
CA PHE A 831 27.90 1.84 -31.21
C PHE A 831 27.67 1.49 -32.69
N VAL A 832 26.47 1.71 -33.24
CA VAL A 832 26.14 1.40 -34.65
C VAL A 832 27.08 2.14 -35.61
N SER A 833 27.22 3.46 -35.44
CA SER A 833 28.13 4.28 -36.27
C SER A 833 29.61 3.94 -36.06
N ALA A 834 29.99 3.40 -34.90
CA ALA A 834 31.37 2.95 -34.67
C ALA A 834 31.72 1.71 -35.51
N VAL A 835 30.78 0.76 -35.65
CA VAL A 835 30.94 -0.45 -36.48
C VAL A 835 31.13 -0.09 -37.97
N GLU A 836 30.37 0.88 -38.47
CA GLU A 836 30.53 1.40 -39.85
C GLU A 836 31.92 1.99 -40.10
N VAL A 837 32.40 2.84 -39.18
CA VAL A 837 33.73 3.45 -39.29
C VAL A 837 34.84 2.40 -39.28
N ILE A 838 34.73 1.36 -38.44
CA ILE A 838 35.70 0.25 -38.40
C ILE A 838 35.76 -0.46 -39.75
N ALA A 839 34.61 -0.76 -40.38
CA ALA A 839 34.55 -1.40 -41.69
C ALA A 839 35.17 -0.51 -42.80
N ILE A 840 34.84 0.78 -42.81
CA ILE A 840 35.39 1.79 -43.73
C ILE A 840 36.92 1.86 -43.64
N LEU A 841 37.46 1.95 -42.41
CA LEU A 841 38.90 2.04 -42.17
C LEU A 841 39.61 0.75 -42.57
N ALA A 842 39.12 -0.41 -42.13
CA ALA A 842 39.73 -1.71 -42.43
C ALA A 842 39.81 -1.99 -43.94
N ALA A 843 38.74 -1.71 -44.68
CA ALA A 843 38.71 -1.83 -46.13
C ALA A 843 39.71 -0.86 -46.81
N SER A 844 39.77 0.39 -46.36
CA SER A 844 40.67 1.43 -46.92
C SER A 844 42.15 1.10 -46.67
N PHE A 845 42.50 0.64 -45.46
CA PHE A 845 43.86 0.18 -45.14
C PHE A 845 44.26 -1.05 -45.96
N GLY A 846 43.34 -2.02 -46.15
CA GLY A 846 43.57 -3.19 -47.02
C GLY A 846 43.83 -2.83 -48.49
N LEU A 847 43.19 -1.75 -48.98
CA LEU A 847 43.42 -1.20 -50.32
C LEU A 847 44.78 -0.50 -50.44
N LEU A 848 45.09 0.40 -49.50
CA LEU A 848 46.36 1.13 -49.48
C LEU A 848 47.57 0.18 -49.35
N ALA A 849 47.52 -0.73 -48.37
CA ALA A 849 48.63 -1.63 -48.06
C ALA A 849 48.91 -2.60 -49.22
N CYS A 850 47.91 -3.34 -49.70
CA CYS A 850 48.16 -4.33 -50.76
C CYS A 850 48.61 -3.68 -52.08
N ILE A 851 48.00 -2.57 -52.51
CA ILE A 851 48.25 -2.02 -53.85
C ILE A 851 49.56 -1.21 -53.91
N PHE A 852 49.89 -0.45 -52.86
CA PHE A 852 50.97 0.54 -52.91
C PHE A 852 52.22 0.19 -52.10
N PHE A 853 52.12 -0.58 -51.00
CA PHE A 853 53.26 -0.86 -50.11
C PHE A 853 54.50 -1.39 -50.85
N ASN A 854 54.33 -2.44 -51.65
CA ASN A 854 55.43 -3.05 -52.41
C ASN A 854 56.03 -2.07 -53.46
N LYS A 855 55.22 -1.15 -54.01
CA LYS A 855 55.70 -0.16 -55.01
C LYS A 855 56.53 0.93 -54.33
N VAL A 856 56.06 1.45 -53.21
CA VAL A 856 56.80 2.42 -52.39
C VAL A 856 58.09 1.80 -51.84
N TYR A 857 58.04 0.56 -51.36
CA TYR A 857 59.20 -0.18 -50.90
C TYR A 857 60.29 -0.32 -51.98
N ILE A 858 59.93 -0.67 -53.22
CA ILE A 858 60.90 -0.76 -54.32
C ILE A 858 61.45 0.63 -54.70
N ILE A 859 60.59 1.66 -54.75
CA ILE A 859 61.00 3.03 -55.12
C ILE A 859 62.00 3.63 -54.11
N LEU A 860 61.79 3.42 -52.80
CA LEU A 860 62.61 4.00 -51.74
C LEU A 860 63.82 3.12 -51.34
N PHE A 861 63.62 1.81 -51.15
CA PHE A 861 64.63 0.92 -50.56
C PHE A 861 65.36 0.02 -51.56
N LYS A 862 64.91 -0.11 -52.81
CA LYS A 862 65.63 -0.87 -53.86
C LYS A 862 65.76 -0.12 -55.21
N PRO A 863 66.49 1.01 -55.26
CA PRO A 863 66.65 1.80 -56.50
C PRO A 863 67.26 1.02 -57.67
N SER A 864 68.09 -0.01 -57.40
CA SER A 864 68.70 -0.84 -58.44
C SER A 864 67.70 -1.56 -59.36
N ARG A 865 66.48 -1.85 -58.86
CA ARG A 865 65.39 -2.45 -59.64
C ARG A 865 64.52 -1.44 -60.40
N ASN A 866 64.89 -0.16 -60.39
CA ASN A 866 64.14 0.94 -61.00
C ASN A 866 64.78 1.44 -62.31
N THR A 867 65.47 0.57 -63.04
CA THR A 867 66.15 0.85 -64.31
C THR A 867 65.32 0.37 -65.52
N ILE A 868 65.48 1.03 -66.67
CA ILE A 868 64.73 0.68 -67.91
C ILE A 868 65.15 -0.70 -68.45
N GLU A 869 66.42 -1.06 -68.24
CA GLU A 869 67.05 -2.28 -68.76
C GLU A 869 66.54 -3.54 -68.06
N GLU A 870 66.49 -3.58 -66.73
CA GLU A 870 66.00 -4.75 -65.99
C GLU A 870 64.50 -4.98 -66.21
N VAL A 871 63.70 -3.89 -66.28
CA VAL A 871 62.26 -3.96 -66.59
C VAL A 871 62.02 -4.53 -68.00
N ARG A 872 62.81 -4.15 -69.01
CA ARG A 872 62.71 -4.69 -70.38
C ARG A 872 63.25 -6.13 -70.50
N CYS A 873 64.38 -6.43 -69.86
CA CYS A 873 65.02 -7.74 -69.93
C CYS A 873 64.13 -8.84 -69.32
N SER A 874 63.42 -8.52 -68.23
CA SER A 874 62.43 -9.42 -67.62
C SER A 874 61.26 -9.75 -68.58
N THR A 875 60.74 -8.77 -69.32
CA THR A 875 59.68 -8.97 -70.33
C THR A 875 60.16 -9.88 -71.47
N ALA A 876 61.36 -9.63 -72.00
CA ALA A 876 61.92 -10.41 -73.10
C ALA A 876 62.18 -11.88 -72.70
N ALA A 877 62.77 -12.12 -71.53
CA ALA A 877 63.04 -13.47 -71.02
C ALA A 877 61.75 -14.28 -70.79
N HIS A 878 60.64 -13.60 -70.47
CA HIS A 878 59.36 -14.25 -70.26
C HIS A 878 58.62 -14.59 -71.58
N ALA A 879 58.64 -13.69 -72.57
CA ALA A 879 58.07 -13.95 -73.90
C ALA A 879 58.67 -15.21 -74.56
N PHE A 880 59.99 -15.40 -74.46
CA PHE A 880 60.67 -16.63 -74.89
C PHE A 880 60.19 -17.88 -74.13
N LYS A 881 59.91 -17.77 -72.82
CA LYS A 881 59.48 -18.88 -71.97
C LYS A 881 58.04 -19.32 -72.25
N VAL A 882 57.17 -18.38 -72.68
CA VAL A 882 55.80 -18.69 -73.15
C VAL A 882 55.83 -19.33 -74.53
N ALA A 883 56.62 -18.80 -75.47
CA ALA A 883 56.79 -19.38 -76.80
C ALA A 883 57.28 -20.83 -76.74
N ALA A 884 58.27 -21.13 -75.89
CA ALA A 884 58.78 -22.49 -75.68
C ALA A 884 57.74 -23.47 -75.09
N ARG A 885 56.83 -23.00 -74.23
CA ARG A 885 55.73 -23.82 -73.69
C ARG A 885 54.64 -24.10 -74.72
N ALA A 886 54.41 -23.20 -75.68
CA ALA A 886 53.46 -23.40 -76.75
C ALA A 886 53.93 -24.49 -77.74
N THR A 887 55.20 -24.50 -78.13
CA THR A 887 55.78 -25.56 -78.98
C THR A 887 55.81 -26.93 -78.28
N LEU A 888 56.17 -27.00 -76.99
CA LEU A 888 56.16 -28.24 -76.21
C LEU A 888 54.75 -28.86 -76.01
N ARG A 889 53.68 -28.05 -76.02
CA ARG A 889 52.30 -28.59 -76.00
C ARG A 889 51.90 -29.22 -77.34
N ARG A 890 52.45 -28.76 -78.47
CA ARG A 890 52.10 -29.27 -79.80
C ARG A 890 52.72 -30.64 -80.09
N SER A 891 53.92 -30.92 -79.57
CA SER A 891 54.58 -32.23 -79.71
C SER A 891 53.96 -33.33 -78.84
N ASN A 892 53.55 -33.03 -77.61
CA ASN A 892 52.98 -34.04 -76.70
C ASN A 892 51.56 -34.52 -77.05
N VAL A 893 50.79 -33.76 -77.84
CA VAL A 893 49.47 -34.21 -78.31
C VAL A 893 49.60 -35.27 -79.42
N SER A 894 50.63 -35.18 -80.27
CA SER A 894 50.84 -36.14 -81.37
C SER A 894 51.31 -37.52 -80.90
N ARG A 895 51.84 -37.65 -79.68
CA ARG A 895 52.40 -38.91 -79.14
C ARG A 895 51.44 -39.69 -78.25
N LYS A 896 50.26 -39.13 -77.95
CA LYS A 896 49.32 -39.69 -76.94
C LYS A 896 48.08 -40.37 -77.55
N ARG A 897 48.02 -40.55 -78.87
CA ARG A 897 46.87 -41.14 -79.59
C ARG A 897 47.05 -42.63 -79.96
N SER A 898 48.18 -43.26 -79.62
CA SER A 898 48.54 -44.61 -80.07
C SER A 898 48.43 -45.74 -79.03
N ASN A 899 48.42 -45.45 -77.72
CA ASN A 899 48.53 -46.47 -76.66
C ASN A 899 47.41 -46.32 -75.61
N SER A 900 46.25 -46.96 -75.83
CA SER A 900 45.16 -47.05 -74.83
C SER A 900 44.13 -48.13 -75.18
N LEU A 901 44.42 -49.41 -74.92
CA LEU A 901 43.44 -50.52 -74.89
C LEU A 901 43.81 -51.50 -73.74
N GLY A 902 42.84 -51.88 -72.89
CA GLY A 902 43.03 -52.69 -71.64
C GLY A 902 43.59 -51.90 -70.44
N GLY A 903 43.41 -52.21 -69.15
CA GLY A 903 42.76 -53.33 -68.42
C GLY A 903 43.71 -53.93 -67.35
N SER A 904 43.33 -54.26 -66.10
CA SER A 904 42.09 -54.07 -65.32
C SER A 904 42.32 -54.28 -63.80
N THR A 905 41.45 -53.69 -62.94
CA THR A 905 41.03 -54.11 -61.55
C THR A 905 42.01 -54.62 -60.46
N GLY A 906 41.86 -54.07 -59.24
CA GLY A 906 42.24 -54.66 -57.92
C GLY A 906 43.70 -54.45 -57.45
N SER A 907 44.08 -54.51 -56.16
CA SER A 907 43.37 -54.41 -54.86
C SER A 907 44.42 -54.21 -53.72
N THR A 908 44.00 -53.67 -52.56
CA THR A 908 44.78 -53.51 -51.28
C THR A 908 45.00 -54.87 -50.53
N PRO A 909 45.65 -54.99 -49.32
CA PRO A 909 46.10 -54.00 -48.30
C PRO A 909 47.48 -54.28 -47.59
N SER A 910 47.72 -53.55 -46.47
CA SER A 910 48.37 -53.94 -45.19
C SER A 910 49.89 -53.76 -44.89
N SER A 911 50.10 -52.87 -43.90
CA SER A 911 51.17 -52.62 -42.92
C SER A 911 52.01 -53.77 -42.32
N SER A 912 53.28 -53.47 -41.93
CA SER A 912 53.76 -53.46 -40.51
C SER A 912 55.29 -53.20 -40.28
N ILE A 913 55.61 -52.32 -39.32
CA ILE A 913 56.69 -52.40 -38.28
C ILE A 913 58.21 -52.28 -38.63
N SER A 914 58.89 -51.47 -37.79
CA SER A 914 60.32 -51.23 -37.51
C SER A 914 61.30 -52.42 -37.36
N SER A 915 62.64 -52.29 -37.24
CA SER A 915 63.68 -51.29 -37.66
C SER A 915 65.01 -51.58 -36.93
N LYS A 916 66.21 -51.47 -37.56
CA LYS A 916 67.53 -51.39 -36.85
C LYS A 916 68.70 -50.88 -37.72
N SER A 917 69.80 -50.55 -37.03
CA SER A 917 70.90 -49.58 -37.29
C SER A 917 72.22 -50.07 -37.92
N ASN A 918 72.98 -49.12 -38.53
CA ASN A 918 74.47 -48.94 -38.54
C ASN A 918 75.38 -50.02 -39.21
N HIS A 919 76.65 -49.82 -39.61
CA HIS A 919 77.64 -48.69 -39.60
C HIS A 919 78.73 -48.95 -40.70
N GLU A 920 79.58 -47.96 -41.05
CA GLU A 920 81.09 -48.01 -41.11
C GLU A 920 81.77 -47.03 -42.14
N ASP A 921 82.99 -46.63 -41.79
CA ASP A 921 83.91 -45.59 -42.36
C ASP A 921 85.05 -46.26 -43.22
N PRO A 922 86.26 -45.70 -43.57
CA PRO A 922 86.90 -44.38 -43.29
C PRO A 922 87.73 -43.66 -44.43
N PHE A 923 88.13 -42.40 -44.11
CA PHE A 923 89.30 -41.51 -44.43
C PHE A 923 90.59 -42.03 -45.17
N PRO A 924 91.64 -41.20 -45.52
CA PRO A 924 91.88 -39.71 -45.39
C PRO A 924 92.59 -38.91 -46.56
N LEU A 925 92.53 -37.56 -46.52
CA LEU A 925 93.52 -36.42 -46.70
C LEU A 925 94.86 -36.53 -47.52
N PRO A 926 95.70 -35.45 -47.75
CA PRO A 926 95.56 -33.95 -47.67
C PRO A 926 96.23 -33.08 -48.82
N ALA A 927 96.13 -31.72 -48.73
CA ALA A 927 97.10 -30.66 -49.19
C ALA A 927 97.34 -30.41 -50.72
N SER A 928 97.72 -29.22 -51.26
CA SER A 928 97.87 -27.80 -50.80
C SER A 928 98.04 -26.78 -51.98
N ALA A 929 98.02 -25.47 -51.67
CA ALA A 929 98.69 -24.32 -52.35
C ALA A 929 98.16 -23.60 -53.65
N GLU A 930 97.94 -22.27 -53.47
CA GLU A 930 98.25 -21.07 -54.30
C GLU A 930 97.94 -20.82 -55.82
N ARG A 931 97.46 -19.56 -56.03
CA ARG A 931 97.72 -18.57 -57.13
C ARG A 931 96.98 -18.52 -58.49
N GLN A 932 96.26 -17.39 -58.63
CA GLN A 932 96.19 -16.41 -59.75
C GLN A 932 95.64 -16.76 -61.17
N ARG A 933 94.44 -16.22 -61.40
CA ARG A 933 93.99 -15.34 -62.52
C ARG A 933 94.15 -15.76 -64.01
N GLN A 934 92.95 -15.87 -64.61
CA GLN A 934 92.50 -15.29 -65.90
C GLN A 934 93.00 -15.97 -67.19
N GLN A 935 92.21 -16.09 -68.28
CA GLN A 935 90.84 -15.69 -68.65
C GLN A 935 90.42 -16.70 -69.75
N GLN A 936 89.23 -17.30 -69.86
CA GLN A 936 88.00 -16.71 -70.44
C GLN A 936 87.21 -17.89 -71.08
N ARG A 937 85.92 -18.11 -70.76
CA ARG A 937 84.85 -18.71 -71.61
C ARG A 937 83.68 -19.31 -70.80
N GLY A 938 82.47 -19.10 -71.32
CA GLY A 938 81.36 -20.08 -71.31
C GLY A 938 80.70 -20.43 -69.98
N CYS A 939 79.55 -19.81 -69.69
CA CYS A 939 78.64 -20.32 -68.66
C CYS A 939 77.60 -21.29 -69.29
N LYS A 940 77.88 -22.60 -69.21
CA LYS A 940 76.86 -23.66 -69.15
C LYS A 940 76.82 -24.15 -67.71
N GLN A 941 75.64 -24.25 -67.10
CA GLN A 941 75.48 -25.00 -65.86
C GLN A 941 74.41 -26.09 -66.02
N LYS A 942 74.77 -27.30 -65.58
CA LYS A 942 73.93 -28.49 -65.59
C LYS A 942 72.77 -28.32 -64.60
N VAL A 943 71.61 -28.85 -64.96
CA VAL A 943 70.56 -29.22 -64.00
C VAL A 943 70.83 -30.65 -63.56
N SER A 944 70.80 -30.90 -62.25
CA SER A 944 70.59 -32.22 -61.66
C SER A 944 69.49 -32.09 -60.63
N PHE A 945 68.61 -33.10 -60.53
CA PHE A 945 67.49 -33.11 -59.60
C PHE A 945 67.89 -33.82 -58.30
N GLY A 946 67.57 -33.21 -57.16
CA GLY A 946 67.51 -33.86 -55.85
C GLY A 946 66.10 -33.67 -55.28
N SER A 947 65.48 -34.76 -54.83
CA SER A 947 64.17 -34.75 -54.15
C SER A 947 64.37 -34.51 -52.66
N GLY A 948 63.49 -33.75 -52.00
CA GLY A 948 63.57 -33.50 -50.57
C GLY A 948 62.74 -32.29 -50.12
N THR A 949 61.46 -32.52 -49.81
CA THR A 949 60.57 -31.53 -49.19
C THR A 949 60.87 -31.40 -47.70
N VAL A 950 61.06 -30.18 -47.20
CA VAL A 950 61.00 -29.88 -45.76
C VAL A 950 60.11 -28.66 -45.53
N THR A 951 59.04 -28.86 -44.77
CA THR A 951 58.18 -27.81 -44.22
C THR A 951 58.77 -27.27 -42.92
N LEU A 952 58.78 -25.95 -42.76
CA LEU A 952 59.23 -25.27 -41.54
C LEU A 952 58.01 -24.71 -40.80
N SER A 953 57.66 -25.32 -39.66
CA SER A 953 56.77 -24.75 -38.65
C SER A 953 57.58 -23.99 -37.62
N LEU A 954 57.20 -22.74 -37.33
CA LEU A 954 57.79 -21.95 -36.26
C LEU A 954 56.86 -21.97 -35.04
N SER A 955 57.30 -22.66 -33.98
CA SER A 955 56.74 -22.51 -32.64
C SER A 955 57.47 -21.38 -31.93
N PHE A 956 56.75 -20.52 -31.21
CA PHE A 956 57.35 -19.56 -30.28
C PHE A 956 57.19 -20.10 -28.87
N GLU A 957 58.31 -20.16 -28.15
CA GLU A 957 58.40 -20.59 -26.76
C GLU A 957 58.60 -19.35 -25.87
N GLU A 958 57.88 -19.27 -24.76
CA GLU A 958 57.77 -18.08 -23.92
C GLU A 958 58.71 -18.19 -22.69
N PRO A 959 59.47 -17.14 -22.32
CA PRO A 959 60.47 -17.24 -21.27
C PRO A 959 59.91 -16.97 -19.87
N GLN A 960 60.00 -17.95 -18.97
CA GLN A 960 59.78 -17.73 -17.53
C GLN A 960 60.89 -16.88 -16.89
N LYS A 961 60.52 -16.01 -15.94
CA LYS A 961 61.39 -15.55 -14.85
C LYS A 961 60.64 -15.55 -13.51
N ASN A 962 61.36 -15.97 -12.47
CA ASN A 962 60.83 -16.17 -11.11
C ASN A 962 60.75 -14.87 -10.31
N ALA A 963 59.77 -14.76 -9.38
CA ALA A 963 60.04 -14.71 -7.93
C ALA A 963 58.76 -14.61 -7.08
N MET A 964 58.66 -15.50 -6.06
CA MET A 964 58.26 -15.29 -4.64
C MET A 964 57.23 -14.19 -4.26
N ALA A 965 56.26 -14.41 -3.35
CA ALA A 965 55.98 -15.58 -2.50
C ALA A 965 54.55 -15.55 -1.89
N ASN A 966 54.10 -16.73 -1.40
CA ASN A 966 53.23 -17.00 -0.23
C ASN A 966 52.34 -15.87 0.34
N ARG A 967 51.07 -16.12 0.69
CA ARG A 967 50.55 -17.34 1.36
C ARG A 967 49.02 -17.48 1.20
N ASN A 968 48.56 -18.72 1.00
CA ASN A 968 47.49 -19.44 1.72
C ASN A 968 46.20 -18.71 2.17
N THR A 969 44.98 -19.28 2.16
CA THR A 969 44.34 -20.57 1.78
C THR A 969 42.82 -20.39 2.08
N LYS A 970 41.82 -21.19 1.69
CA LYS A 970 41.69 -22.51 1.02
C LYS A 970 40.24 -22.64 0.47
N ARG A 971 40.10 -23.33 -0.66
CA ARG A 971 39.08 -24.38 -0.97
C ARG A 971 37.74 -24.36 -0.20
N ARG A 972 36.60 -24.52 -0.89
CA ARG A 972 36.22 -25.85 -1.45
C ARG A 972 35.31 -25.78 -2.68
N ASN A 973 35.51 -26.73 -3.60
CA ASN A 973 34.68 -26.97 -4.79
C ASN A 973 33.64 -28.07 -4.50
N SER A 974 32.50 -28.03 -5.21
CA SER A 974 31.95 -29.14 -6.04
C SER A 974 30.80 -28.53 -6.89
N LEU A 975 30.67 -28.65 -8.22
CA LEU A 975 30.52 -29.85 -9.08
C LEU A 975 29.37 -30.73 -8.55
N GLU A 976 28.21 -30.86 -9.21
CA GLU A 976 27.93 -31.38 -10.57
C GLU A 976 26.64 -30.72 -11.15
N ALA A 977 26.49 -30.49 -12.47
CA ALA A 977 26.00 -31.40 -13.53
C ALA A 977 24.54 -31.91 -13.30
N GLN A 978 23.66 -32.05 -14.30
CA GLN A 978 23.84 -32.14 -15.76
C GLN A 978 22.49 -31.98 -16.52
N ASN A 979 22.52 -31.53 -17.78
CA ASN A 979 21.65 -31.93 -18.92
C ASN A 979 20.10 -31.78 -18.85
N SER A 980 19.46 -30.98 -19.73
CA SER A 980 18.97 -31.30 -21.11
C SER A 980 17.60 -32.02 -21.12
N ASP A 981 16.64 -31.81 -22.02
CA ASP A 981 16.59 -31.00 -23.25
C ASP A 981 15.11 -30.77 -23.68
N ASP A 982 14.91 -29.91 -24.69
CA ASP A 982 13.83 -29.92 -25.69
C ASP A 982 12.31 -29.75 -25.34
N SER A 983 11.78 -28.64 -25.89
CA SER A 983 10.70 -28.59 -26.91
C SER A 983 9.31 -27.94 -26.61
N LEU A 984 9.07 -26.85 -27.35
CA LEU A 984 7.86 -26.43 -28.08
C LEU A 984 6.43 -26.51 -27.46
N MET A 985 5.87 -25.31 -27.21
CA MET A 985 4.75 -24.70 -27.99
C MET A 985 3.38 -25.46 -28.11
N TRP A 986 2.34 -25.05 -27.34
CA TRP A 986 1.23 -24.16 -27.79
C TRP A 986 0.05 -23.97 -26.80
N HIS A 987 -0.66 -22.84 -26.99
CA HIS A 987 -1.95 -22.36 -26.43
C HIS A 987 -2.86 -23.26 -25.57
N ARG A 988 -3.41 -22.67 -24.48
CA ARG A 988 -4.80 -22.13 -24.48
C ARG A 988 -5.09 -21.21 -23.28
N ALA A 989 -5.99 -20.24 -23.51
CA ALA A 989 -6.57 -19.39 -22.48
C ALA A 989 -7.79 -20.05 -21.81
N LEU A 990 -8.07 -19.68 -20.56
CA LEU A 990 -9.40 -19.77 -19.94
C LEU A 990 -9.48 -18.77 -18.76
N LEU A 991 -10.51 -17.91 -18.78
CA LEU A 991 -10.95 -17.10 -17.64
C LEU A 991 -11.81 -17.95 -16.68
N PRO A 992 -11.94 -17.56 -15.41
CA PRO A 992 -13.17 -17.73 -14.64
C PRO A 992 -14.03 -16.45 -14.68
N LEU A 993 -15.35 -16.63 -14.68
CA LEU A 993 -16.38 -15.59 -14.69
C LEU A 993 -16.93 -15.36 -13.28
N GLN A 994 -17.54 -14.18 -13.07
CA GLN A 994 -18.57 -13.93 -12.05
C GLN A 994 -19.86 -14.71 -12.37
#